data_AF-A0A954M8K7-F1
#
_entry.id   AF-A0A954M8K7-F1
#
_cell.length_a   1.000
_cell.length_b   1.000
_cell.length_c   1.000
_cell.angle_alpha   90.00
_cell.angle_beta   90.00
_cell.angle_gamma   90.00
#
_symmetry.space_group_name_H-M   'P 1'
#
loop_
_entity.id
_entity.type
_entity.pdbx_description
1 polymer ?
#
loop_
_entity_poly.entity_id
_entity_poly.type
_entity_poly.pdbx_seq_one_letter_code
_entity_poly.pdbx_strand_id
1 'polypeptide(L)'
;MPSEDPLGMQPYSDQLKDLASHKLCEGDWTRCIGRLLTEEDAPRWVLLLAGSQVLLLDRHTFAQGRFLSFDLDDAFGRKEKDTFNHVAAFLSHSTLCPGGESDEVLLDKLEEQSHKFAHSVTESLQFAVREAIELLVNEWARDRTERERRPLLKLSRDELMSGGRLIPVDLPAIDDNTFEITAEHLRREALTFVYRLLFCFYAEARGGELEILPVDDNIYRLGYSLESLRDLELVPLTDSTGAGTYFHEHLKRLFAVIHSGFNPHEASSNEPQRSLPWEADTVRAFSVRPLTATLFSPDTTPLLNRAKLPNRCLQRVIRCLSLSTDKQSRTIGRVNYAELGINQLGAVYEGLLSYKGMFADQDLIHVKPADKDLKDKKTPSWFVPKDRIDDFKKDEVERLPDGKPRIYTKGTFILHLNGIDREQSASYYTPEVLTECLVQEALRELLKDYGPDDADKILQLKICEPAMGSGAFLNEAADQLAERYLELKQKQLQQQFPDGQFVYPDQYSVSPNGADGSRTADEGVAAAWGNALVSTSIEPGRYTDELRRVKHYITTRNVYGVDLNATAVELGALSLWLGCIHRLLVHKSETGGRDIYQSGATPWFGLRLRCGNSLIGARRAVWTIDQLKRGEHAWTAKKAKEFAEAQAKKKSQAPPAPTGAESRSEGSSSISKAASLFNKDRPREITPGVPRLLRPGEERREDEIYHFLVFDPDMVPTHSDKLMKSFWPERCAFAKKWVIQQANPKWTKEQIASAKKICDLIDTRWDVYGKQRDAALQRTACTATVWPVPGHCPEAVNAGPSLAEQEKEKAELESKSGSFQRLKLVMDAWCAL
;
A
#
# COMPACT_ATOMS: atom_id res chain seq x y z
N MET A 1 -35.59 -25.72 0.34
CA MET A 1 -34.42 -26.17 1.12
C MET A 1 -33.28 -25.25 0.70
N PRO A 2 -32.71 -24.40 1.55
CA PRO A 2 -31.49 -23.70 1.17
C PRO A 2 -30.36 -24.72 1.05
N SER A 3 -29.42 -24.44 0.15
CA SER A 3 -28.19 -25.20 -0.14
C SER A 3 -27.55 -25.78 1.12
N GLU A 4 -27.66 -27.09 1.32
CA GLU A 4 -26.81 -27.78 2.28
C GLU A 4 -25.39 -27.73 1.73
N ASP A 5 -24.46 -27.15 2.48
CA ASP A 5 -23.04 -27.17 2.13
C ASP A 5 -22.54 -28.62 2.07
N PRO A 6 -22.24 -29.17 0.88
CA PRO A 6 -21.84 -30.56 0.76
C PRO A 6 -20.55 -30.88 1.51
N LEU A 7 -19.69 -29.87 1.68
CA LEU A 7 -18.40 -30.02 2.35
C LEU A 7 -18.54 -30.13 3.87
N GLY A 8 -19.65 -29.63 4.43
CA GLY A 8 -19.99 -29.75 5.85
C GLY A 8 -20.66 -31.07 6.23
N MET A 9 -21.03 -31.90 5.25
CA MET A 9 -21.62 -33.22 5.50
C MET A 9 -20.56 -34.24 5.92
N GLN A 10 -20.96 -35.25 6.70
CA GLN A 10 -20.06 -36.33 7.13
C GLN A 10 -20.17 -37.56 6.21
N PRO A 11 -19.06 -38.30 6.00
CA PRO A 11 -19.11 -39.59 5.35
C PRO A 11 -20.04 -40.55 6.09
N TYR A 12 -20.86 -41.29 5.33
CA TYR A 12 -21.72 -42.33 5.86
C TYR A 12 -20.87 -43.49 6.40
N SER A 13 -20.78 -43.58 7.72
CA SER A 13 -19.91 -44.54 8.43
C SER A 13 -20.29 -46.00 8.17
N ASP A 14 -21.55 -46.26 7.86
CA ASP A 14 -22.11 -47.55 7.46
C ASP A 14 -21.69 -48.01 6.05
N GLN A 15 -21.17 -47.10 5.22
CA GLN A 15 -20.68 -47.41 3.87
C GLN A 15 -19.17 -47.73 3.84
N LEU A 16 -18.46 -47.51 4.95
CA LEU A 16 -17.04 -47.81 5.08
C LEU A 16 -16.84 -49.28 5.47
N LYS A 17 -16.06 -50.03 4.69
CA LYS A 17 -15.85 -51.48 4.91
C LYS A 17 -15.03 -51.81 6.17
N ASP A 18 -14.42 -50.83 6.81
CA ASP A 18 -13.70 -50.97 8.08
C ASP A 18 -13.39 -49.58 8.70
N LEU A 19 -14.19 -49.15 9.68
CA LEU A 19 -14.07 -47.83 10.34
C LEU A 19 -12.71 -47.63 11.02
N ALA A 20 -12.04 -48.70 11.48
CA ALA A 20 -10.78 -48.59 12.21
C ALA A 20 -9.56 -48.34 11.31
N SER A 21 -9.66 -48.65 10.01
CA SER A 21 -8.57 -48.49 9.03
C SER A 21 -8.70 -47.25 8.15
N HIS A 22 -9.84 -46.55 8.16
CA HIS A 22 -10.10 -45.38 7.33
C HIS A 22 -10.02 -44.05 8.08
N LYS A 23 -8.85 -43.76 8.67
CA LYS A 23 -8.54 -42.45 9.29
C LYS A 23 -8.78 -41.26 8.34
N LEU A 24 -8.74 -41.45 7.02
CA LEU A 24 -8.99 -40.39 6.04
C LEU A 24 -10.46 -39.94 5.98
N CYS A 25 -11.41 -40.74 6.49
CA CYS A 25 -12.85 -40.47 6.41
C CYS A 25 -13.46 -39.99 7.75
N GLU A 26 -12.63 -39.47 8.66
CA GLU A 26 -13.08 -38.93 9.93
C GLU A 26 -13.37 -37.42 9.84
N GLY A 27 -14.57 -37.02 10.26
CA GLY A 27 -15.03 -35.63 10.23
C GLY A 27 -15.93 -35.35 9.05
N ASP A 28 -16.04 -34.08 8.66
CA ASP A 28 -16.78 -33.65 7.48
C ASP A 28 -15.96 -33.86 6.18
N TRP A 29 -16.61 -33.75 5.03
CA TRP A 29 -15.95 -33.87 3.73
C TRP A 29 -14.82 -32.85 3.55
N THR A 30 -14.94 -31.65 4.12
CA THR A 30 -13.88 -30.65 4.16
C THR A 30 -12.59 -31.22 4.73
N ARG A 31 -12.67 -31.83 5.93
CA ARG A 31 -11.52 -32.41 6.62
C ARG A 31 -10.99 -33.64 5.90
N CYS A 32 -11.87 -34.48 5.38
CA CYS A 32 -11.50 -35.67 4.63
C CYS A 32 -10.70 -35.32 3.36
N ILE A 33 -11.21 -34.37 2.57
CA ILE A 33 -10.55 -33.88 1.35
C ILE A 33 -9.25 -33.17 1.70
N GLY A 34 -9.23 -32.35 2.77
CA GLY A 34 -8.02 -31.69 3.25
C GLY A 34 -6.91 -32.69 3.58
N ARG A 35 -7.24 -33.79 4.27
CA ARG A 35 -6.29 -34.89 4.55
C ARG A 35 -5.82 -35.56 3.27
N LEU A 36 -6.73 -35.90 2.36
CA LEU A 36 -6.41 -36.51 1.06
C LEU A 36 -5.40 -35.68 0.26
N LEU A 37 -5.57 -34.36 0.23
CA LEU A 37 -4.71 -33.44 -0.53
C LEU A 37 -3.31 -33.22 0.11
N THR A 38 -3.12 -33.66 1.36
CA THR A 38 -1.84 -33.60 2.06
C THR A 38 -0.97 -34.86 1.94
N GLU A 39 -1.50 -35.94 1.34
CA GLU A 39 -0.75 -37.18 1.10
C GLU A 39 0.34 -37.02 0.03
N GLU A 40 1.35 -37.90 0.06
CA GLU A 40 2.50 -37.85 -0.84
C GLU A 40 2.08 -38.01 -2.32
N ASP A 41 1.18 -38.96 -2.59
CA ASP A 41 0.61 -39.24 -3.92
C ASP A 41 -0.74 -38.53 -4.16
N ALA A 42 -0.97 -37.39 -3.51
CA ALA A 42 -2.26 -36.69 -3.62
C ALA A 42 -2.55 -36.20 -5.06
N PRO A 43 -3.78 -36.41 -5.57
CA PRO A 43 -4.18 -35.93 -6.88
C PRO A 43 -4.22 -34.40 -6.90
N ARG A 44 -3.98 -33.80 -8.08
CA ARG A 44 -4.18 -32.35 -8.27
C ARG A 44 -5.66 -31.98 -8.16
N TRP A 45 -6.54 -32.74 -8.80
CA TRP A 45 -7.97 -32.46 -8.87
C TRP A 45 -8.78 -33.48 -8.07
N VAL A 46 -9.77 -33.00 -7.31
CA VAL A 46 -10.79 -33.83 -6.67
C VAL A 46 -12.16 -33.37 -7.16
N LEU A 47 -12.99 -34.33 -7.58
CA LEU A 47 -14.40 -34.08 -7.91
C LEU A 47 -15.28 -34.62 -6.79
N LEU A 48 -16.03 -33.75 -6.11
CA LEU A 48 -17.06 -34.16 -5.15
C LEU A 48 -18.42 -34.09 -5.83
N LEU A 49 -19.08 -35.25 -5.96
CA LEU A 49 -20.41 -35.37 -6.53
C LEU A 49 -21.45 -35.36 -5.40
N ALA A 50 -22.10 -34.22 -5.22
CA ALA A 50 -23.02 -33.93 -4.12
C ALA A 50 -24.46 -33.77 -4.62
N GLY A 51 -25.03 -34.85 -5.15
CA GLY A 51 -26.40 -34.83 -5.67
C GLY A 51 -26.54 -33.91 -6.88
N SER A 52 -27.23 -32.78 -6.72
CA SER A 52 -27.38 -31.77 -7.77
C SER A 52 -26.20 -30.81 -7.87
N GLN A 53 -25.19 -30.92 -7.01
CA GLN A 53 -23.97 -30.12 -7.10
C GLN A 53 -22.75 -30.97 -7.45
N VAL A 54 -21.86 -30.42 -8.28
CA VAL A 54 -20.52 -30.97 -8.52
C VAL A 54 -19.49 -29.95 -8.09
N LEU A 55 -18.61 -30.31 -7.15
CA LEU A 55 -17.49 -29.47 -6.75
C LEU A 55 -16.21 -29.96 -7.40
N LEU A 56 -15.49 -29.06 -8.06
CA LEU A 56 -14.14 -29.29 -8.59
C LEU A 56 -13.13 -28.56 -7.71
N LEU A 57 -12.27 -29.34 -7.08
CA LEU A 57 -11.36 -28.92 -6.01
C LEU A 57 -9.92 -29.04 -6.54
N ASP A 58 -9.15 -27.95 -6.52
CA ASP A 58 -7.71 -27.96 -6.84
C ASP A 58 -6.89 -28.11 -5.55
N ARG A 59 -5.91 -29.01 -5.55
CA ARG A 59 -4.89 -29.13 -4.49
C ARG A 59 -4.24 -27.80 -4.14
N HIS A 60 -3.99 -26.95 -5.12
CA HIS A 60 -3.30 -25.68 -4.92
C HIS A 60 -4.17 -24.62 -4.22
N THR A 61 -5.49 -24.64 -4.43
CA THR A 61 -6.38 -23.58 -3.97
C THR A 61 -7.34 -24.02 -2.86
N PHE A 62 -7.54 -25.33 -2.67
CA PHE A 62 -8.51 -25.85 -1.70
C PHE A 62 -8.20 -25.45 -0.25
N ALA A 63 -6.91 -25.41 0.13
CA ALA A 63 -6.49 -24.95 1.46
C ALA A 63 -6.93 -23.50 1.75
N GLN A 64 -7.13 -22.69 0.71
CA GLN A 64 -7.62 -21.32 0.79
C GLN A 64 -9.15 -21.20 0.76
N GLY A 65 -9.87 -22.34 0.70
CA GLY A 65 -11.33 -22.39 0.57
C GLY A 65 -11.84 -22.10 -0.84
N ARG A 66 -10.98 -22.18 -1.86
CA ARG A 66 -11.34 -21.89 -3.26
C ARG A 66 -11.56 -23.18 -4.04
N PHE A 67 -12.73 -23.30 -4.64
CA PHE A 67 -13.13 -24.41 -5.50
C PHE A 67 -14.23 -23.95 -6.47
N LEU A 68 -14.44 -24.68 -7.55
CA LEU A 68 -15.54 -24.43 -8.48
C LEU A 68 -16.74 -25.28 -8.09
N SER A 69 -17.92 -24.68 -8.02
CA SER A 69 -19.19 -25.37 -7.78
C SER A 69 -20.10 -25.25 -9.00
N PHE A 70 -20.63 -26.38 -9.45
CA PHE A 70 -21.57 -26.46 -10.56
C PHE A 70 -22.92 -26.94 -10.03
N ASP A 71 -23.92 -26.06 -10.06
CA ASP A 71 -25.30 -26.39 -9.75
C ASP A 71 -25.97 -26.98 -10.99
N LEU A 72 -26.18 -28.29 -10.97
CA LEU A 72 -26.81 -29.02 -12.05
C LEU A 72 -28.31 -28.73 -12.13
N ASP A 73 -29.00 -28.46 -11.02
CA ASP A 73 -30.44 -28.15 -11.05
C ASP A 73 -30.69 -26.81 -11.77
N ASP A 74 -29.87 -25.79 -11.51
CA ASP A 74 -29.91 -24.51 -12.24
C ASP A 74 -29.54 -24.70 -13.71
N ALA A 75 -28.45 -25.44 -14.00
CA ALA A 75 -28.03 -25.72 -15.37
C ALA A 75 -29.12 -26.47 -16.18
N PHE A 76 -29.73 -27.51 -15.61
CA PHE A 76 -30.84 -28.25 -16.21
C PHE A 76 -32.13 -27.42 -16.29
N GLY A 77 -32.35 -26.49 -15.36
CA GLY A 77 -33.48 -25.56 -15.36
C GLY A 77 -33.43 -24.57 -16.53
N ARG A 78 -32.25 -24.00 -16.82
CA ARG A 78 -32.04 -23.04 -17.91
C ARG A 78 -32.15 -23.66 -19.31
N LYS A 79 -31.77 -24.95 -19.45
CA LYS A 79 -31.78 -25.70 -20.72
C LYS A 79 -30.95 -25.04 -21.84
N GLU A 80 -29.91 -24.29 -21.47
CA GLU A 80 -29.02 -23.63 -22.41
C GLU A 80 -27.89 -24.57 -22.83
N LYS A 81 -27.75 -24.79 -24.14
CA LYS A 81 -26.72 -25.69 -24.68
C LYS A 81 -25.30 -25.26 -24.26
N ASP A 82 -25.06 -23.95 -24.24
CA ASP A 82 -23.75 -23.40 -23.90
C ASP A 82 -23.39 -23.66 -22.44
N THR A 83 -24.34 -23.56 -21.49
CA THR A 83 -24.09 -23.91 -20.08
C THR A 83 -23.59 -25.34 -19.94
N PHE A 84 -24.22 -26.30 -20.62
CA PHE A 84 -23.77 -27.70 -20.59
C PHE A 84 -22.40 -27.89 -21.23
N ASN A 85 -22.10 -27.16 -22.32
CA ASN A 85 -20.78 -27.20 -22.94
C ASN A 85 -19.69 -26.68 -21.98
N HIS A 86 -19.96 -25.60 -21.24
CA HIS A 86 -19.03 -25.08 -20.23
C HIS A 86 -18.83 -26.05 -19.08
N VAL A 87 -19.90 -26.60 -18.50
CA VAL A 87 -19.82 -27.62 -17.43
C VAL A 87 -18.98 -28.82 -17.89
N ALA A 88 -19.24 -29.32 -19.09
CA ALA A 88 -18.45 -30.42 -19.67
C ALA A 88 -16.98 -30.02 -19.89
N ALA A 89 -16.72 -28.81 -20.39
CA ALA A 89 -15.36 -28.32 -20.61
C ALA A 89 -14.57 -28.17 -19.29
N PHE A 90 -15.19 -27.75 -18.20
CA PHE A 90 -14.51 -27.63 -16.91
C PHE A 90 -14.30 -28.97 -16.20
N LEU A 91 -15.22 -29.93 -16.37
CA LEU A 91 -15.19 -31.20 -15.64
C LEU A 91 -14.55 -32.37 -16.41
N SER A 92 -14.23 -32.20 -17.70
CA SER A 92 -13.71 -33.31 -18.52
C SER A 92 -12.29 -33.70 -18.15
N HIS A 93 -11.99 -35.00 -18.21
CA HIS A 93 -10.63 -35.51 -18.08
C HIS A 93 -9.67 -34.86 -19.10
N SER A 94 -10.10 -34.68 -20.35
CA SER A 94 -9.29 -34.11 -21.43
C SER A 94 -8.82 -32.67 -21.16
N THR A 95 -9.54 -31.91 -20.33
CA THR A 95 -9.21 -30.53 -20.01
C THR A 95 -8.51 -30.37 -18.66
N LEU A 96 -8.80 -31.25 -17.69
CA LEU A 96 -8.17 -31.27 -16.37
C LEU A 96 -6.80 -31.97 -16.35
N CYS A 97 -6.66 -33.03 -17.14
CA CYS A 97 -5.45 -33.84 -17.26
C CYS A 97 -5.15 -34.14 -18.75
N PRO A 98 -4.73 -33.14 -19.52
CA PRO A 98 -4.35 -33.36 -20.92
C PRO A 98 -3.14 -34.32 -20.99
N GLY A 99 -3.19 -35.28 -21.90
CA GLY A 99 -2.20 -36.36 -21.99
C GLY A 99 -0.92 -36.03 -22.76
N GLY A 100 -0.85 -34.88 -23.43
CA GLY A 100 0.31 -34.44 -24.22
C GLY A 100 1.28 -33.60 -23.40
N GLU A 101 2.59 -33.81 -23.55
CA GLU A 101 3.65 -33.02 -22.86
C GLU A 101 3.60 -31.51 -23.16
N SER A 102 2.91 -31.09 -24.23
CA SER A 102 2.75 -29.69 -24.64
C SER A 102 1.33 -29.14 -24.49
N ASP A 103 0.38 -29.96 -24.02
CA ASP A 103 -1.00 -29.52 -23.84
C ASP A 103 -1.17 -28.93 -22.43
N GLU A 104 -1.47 -27.64 -22.37
CA GLU A 104 -1.74 -26.94 -21.12
C GLU A 104 -3.14 -27.26 -20.58
N VAL A 105 -3.26 -27.32 -19.25
CA VAL A 105 -4.55 -27.47 -18.56
C VAL A 105 -5.43 -26.25 -18.87
N LEU A 106 -6.69 -26.48 -19.22
CA LEU A 106 -7.62 -25.41 -19.64
C LEU A 106 -7.78 -24.34 -18.53
N LEU A 107 -7.86 -24.78 -17.27
CA LEU A 107 -7.98 -23.88 -16.13
C LEU A 107 -6.76 -22.97 -15.98
N ASP A 108 -5.55 -23.51 -16.11
CA ASP A 108 -4.29 -22.75 -16.04
C ASP A 108 -4.24 -21.68 -17.14
N LYS A 109 -4.69 -22.05 -18.35
CA LYS A 109 -4.80 -21.12 -19.48
C LYS A 109 -5.83 -20.01 -19.23
N LEU A 110 -7.00 -20.36 -18.68
CA LEU A 110 -8.05 -19.39 -18.36
C LEU A 110 -7.58 -18.44 -17.25
N GLU A 111 -6.86 -18.95 -16.26
CA GLU A 111 -6.23 -18.16 -15.20
C GLU A 111 -5.20 -17.20 -15.78
N GLU A 112 -4.28 -17.67 -16.63
CA GLU A 112 -3.29 -16.81 -17.30
C GLU A 112 -3.96 -15.74 -18.18
N GLN A 113 -5.03 -16.10 -18.89
CA GLN A 113 -5.84 -15.15 -19.67
C GLN A 113 -6.55 -14.13 -18.80
N SER A 114 -7.06 -14.54 -17.65
CA SER A 114 -7.67 -13.66 -16.65
C SER A 114 -6.65 -12.64 -16.14
N HIS A 115 -5.43 -13.08 -15.80
CA HIS A 115 -4.33 -12.18 -15.43
C HIS A 115 -4.00 -11.18 -16.55
N LYS A 116 -3.89 -11.63 -17.81
CA LYS A 116 -3.66 -10.76 -18.98
C LYS A 116 -4.80 -9.75 -19.17
N PHE A 117 -6.05 -10.17 -19.00
CA PHE A 117 -7.22 -9.30 -19.11
C PHE A 117 -7.24 -8.24 -18.02
N ALA A 118 -6.96 -8.61 -16.77
CA ALA A 118 -6.90 -7.69 -15.64
C ALA A 118 -5.80 -6.62 -15.80
N HIS A 119 -4.65 -6.98 -16.41
CA HIS A 119 -3.65 -5.99 -16.82
C HIS A 119 -4.18 -4.98 -17.86
N SER A 120 -4.96 -5.42 -18.86
CA SER A 120 -5.57 -4.49 -19.84
C SER A 120 -6.62 -3.56 -19.22
N VAL A 121 -7.34 -4.03 -18.21
CA VAL A 121 -8.30 -3.20 -17.44
C VAL A 121 -7.55 -2.12 -16.67
N THR A 122 -6.42 -2.47 -16.06
CA THR A 122 -5.55 -1.54 -15.31
C THR A 122 -5.10 -0.35 -16.18
N GLU A 123 -4.68 -0.58 -17.43
CA GLU A 123 -4.29 0.52 -18.33
C GLU A 123 -5.45 1.43 -18.71
N SER A 124 -6.63 0.86 -18.92
CA SER A 124 -7.84 1.62 -19.23
C SER A 124 -8.26 2.46 -18.03
N LEU A 125 -8.14 1.91 -16.82
CA LEU A 125 -8.42 2.60 -15.57
C LEU A 125 -7.42 3.74 -15.30
N GLN A 126 -6.13 3.57 -15.64
CA GLN A 126 -5.14 4.67 -15.60
C GLN A 126 -5.54 5.85 -16.47
N PHE A 127 -6.12 5.61 -17.65
CA PHE A 127 -6.64 6.68 -18.50
C PHE A 127 -7.87 7.34 -17.86
N ALA A 128 -8.82 6.55 -17.38
CA ALA A 128 -10.02 7.05 -16.72
C ALA A 128 -9.71 7.92 -15.49
N VAL A 129 -8.72 7.53 -14.67
CA VAL A 129 -8.31 8.32 -13.50
C VAL A 129 -7.68 9.65 -13.91
N ARG A 130 -6.86 9.69 -14.97
CA ARG A 130 -6.30 10.95 -15.50
C ARG A 130 -7.41 11.89 -15.97
N GLU A 131 -8.36 11.37 -16.74
CA GLU A 131 -9.50 12.16 -17.21
C GLU A 131 -10.34 12.67 -16.04
N ALA A 132 -10.60 11.83 -15.03
CA ALA A 132 -11.32 12.23 -13.83
C ALA A 132 -10.62 13.37 -13.07
N ILE A 133 -9.29 13.31 -12.91
CA ILE A 133 -8.51 14.37 -12.28
C ILE A 133 -8.62 15.68 -13.09
N GLU A 134 -8.43 15.62 -14.40
CA GLU A 134 -8.56 16.81 -15.26
C GLU A 134 -9.97 17.41 -15.17
N LEU A 135 -11.02 16.59 -15.16
CA LEU A 135 -12.40 17.05 -15.02
C LEU A 135 -12.63 17.79 -13.70
N LEU A 136 -12.17 17.21 -12.59
CA LEU A 136 -12.34 17.81 -11.26
C LEU A 136 -11.60 19.15 -11.14
N VAL A 137 -10.34 19.21 -11.55
CA VAL A 137 -9.53 20.44 -11.44
C VAL A 137 -10.03 21.51 -12.39
N ASN A 138 -10.41 21.16 -13.62
CA ASN A 138 -10.97 22.13 -14.57
C ASN A 138 -12.31 22.69 -14.10
N GLU A 139 -13.18 21.86 -13.51
CA GLU A 139 -14.46 22.36 -12.98
C GLU A 139 -14.25 23.22 -11.74
N TRP A 140 -13.29 22.89 -10.87
CA TRP A 140 -12.88 23.77 -9.77
C TRP A 140 -12.37 25.13 -10.29
N ALA A 141 -11.51 25.12 -11.32
CA ALA A 141 -10.95 26.33 -11.92
C ALA A 141 -12.03 27.20 -12.55
N ARG A 142 -12.97 26.57 -13.26
CA ARG A 142 -14.15 27.21 -13.84
C ARG A 142 -15.04 27.81 -12.77
N ASP A 143 -15.31 27.07 -11.71
CA ASP A 143 -16.15 27.52 -10.60
C ASP A 143 -15.60 28.80 -9.94
N ARG A 144 -14.29 28.81 -9.72
CA ARG A 144 -13.56 29.94 -9.14
C ARG A 144 -13.56 31.17 -10.07
N THR A 145 -13.31 30.96 -11.36
CA THR A 145 -13.10 32.07 -12.31
C THR A 145 -14.41 32.63 -12.87
N GLU A 146 -15.38 31.78 -13.19
CA GLU A 146 -16.65 32.20 -13.82
C GLU A 146 -17.71 32.56 -12.78
N ARG A 147 -17.95 31.66 -11.80
CA ARG A 147 -19.03 31.84 -10.81
C ARG A 147 -18.61 32.78 -9.69
N GLU A 148 -17.46 32.51 -9.08
CA GLU A 148 -16.98 33.33 -7.96
C GLU A 148 -16.27 34.61 -8.41
N ARG A 149 -15.85 34.68 -9.68
CA ARG A 149 -15.10 35.80 -10.26
C ARG A 149 -13.83 36.12 -9.48
N ARG A 150 -13.14 35.08 -9.02
CA ARG A 150 -11.89 35.17 -8.24
C ARG A 150 -10.67 34.81 -9.09
N PRO A 151 -9.48 35.30 -8.72
CA PRO A 151 -8.23 34.89 -9.38
C PRO A 151 -8.01 33.39 -9.26
N LEU A 152 -7.60 32.75 -10.36
CA LEU A 152 -7.44 31.30 -10.44
C LEU A 152 -6.44 30.75 -9.40
N LEU A 153 -5.27 31.39 -9.28
CA LEU A 153 -4.11 30.86 -8.53
C LEU A 153 -3.84 31.60 -7.21
N LYS A 154 -4.69 32.54 -6.80
CA LYS A 154 -4.51 33.28 -5.55
C LYS A 154 -5.68 33.04 -4.64
N LEU A 155 -5.40 32.81 -3.36
CA LEU A 155 -6.39 32.54 -2.35
C LEU A 155 -6.19 33.49 -1.16
N SER A 156 -7.26 34.15 -0.69
CA SER A 156 -7.15 35.01 0.50
C SER A 156 -7.36 34.20 1.78
N ARG A 157 -6.83 34.73 2.90
CA ARG A 157 -6.97 34.16 4.23
C ARG A 157 -8.45 33.97 4.63
N ASP A 158 -9.31 34.91 4.26
CA ASP A 158 -10.75 34.83 4.54
C ASP A 158 -11.41 33.62 3.84
N GLU A 159 -10.90 33.20 2.68
CA GLU A 159 -11.38 32.02 1.97
C GLU A 159 -10.98 30.70 2.66
N LEU A 160 -9.98 30.74 3.53
CA LEU A 160 -9.53 29.61 4.34
C LEU A 160 -10.21 29.56 5.71
N MET A 161 -11.03 30.56 6.05
CA MET A 161 -11.75 30.57 7.32
C MET A 161 -12.98 29.68 7.22
N SER A 162 -13.09 28.69 8.11
CA SER A 162 -14.28 27.88 8.30
C SER A 162 -14.58 27.73 9.78
N GLY A 163 -15.80 28.08 10.20
CA GLY A 163 -16.21 28.03 11.62
C GLY A 163 -15.34 28.89 12.55
N GLY A 164 -14.76 30.00 12.05
CA GLY A 164 -13.88 30.88 12.83
C GLY A 164 -12.43 30.38 12.98
N ARG A 165 -12.08 29.23 12.39
CA ARG A 165 -10.71 28.69 12.39
C ARG A 165 -10.11 28.74 10.98
N LEU A 166 -8.82 29.03 10.89
CA LEU A 166 -8.06 28.89 9.65
C LEU A 166 -7.87 27.41 9.35
N ILE A 167 -8.37 26.96 8.20
CA ILE A 167 -8.14 25.59 7.73
C ILE A 167 -6.65 25.44 7.43
N PRO A 168 -5.98 24.42 7.99
CA PRO A 168 -4.59 24.17 7.68
C PRO A 168 -4.47 23.79 6.20
N VAL A 169 -3.74 24.62 5.45
CA VAL A 169 -3.35 24.35 4.07
C VAL A 169 -1.85 24.56 3.97
N ASP A 170 -1.17 23.60 3.36
CA ASP A 170 0.24 23.71 3.05
C ASP A 170 0.40 24.46 1.73
N LEU A 171 0.20 25.78 1.77
CA LEU A 171 0.32 26.66 0.61
C LEU A 171 1.41 27.72 0.85
N PRO A 172 2.22 28.05 -0.17
CA PRO A 172 3.16 29.16 -0.09
C PRO A 172 2.42 30.48 0.19
N ALA A 173 2.80 31.18 1.26
CA ALA A 173 2.31 32.52 1.53
C ALA A 173 3.02 33.53 0.60
N ILE A 174 2.24 34.33 -0.11
CA ILE A 174 2.75 35.47 -0.89
C ILE A 174 2.95 36.67 0.05
N ASP A 175 1.97 36.89 0.93
CA ASP A 175 1.98 37.88 2.01
C ASP A 175 1.14 37.36 3.20
N ASP A 176 0.98 38.16 4.25
CA ASP A 176 0.30 37.77 5.50
C ASP A 176 -1.16 37.30 5.30
N ASN A 177 -1.78 37.67 4.16
CA ASN A 177 -3.19 37.44 3.87
C ASN A 177 -3.47 36.70 2.56
N THR A 178 -2.46 36.42 1.73
CA THR A 178 -2.65 35.75 0.45
C THR A 178 -1.71 34.57 0.24
N PHE A 179 -2.27 33.50 -0.34
CA PHE A 179 -1.60 32.24 -0.61
C PHE A 179 -1.62 31.95 -2.10
N GLU A 180 -0.56 31.32 -2.60
CA GLU A 180 -0.48 30.85 -3.99
C GLU A 180 -0.94 29.40 -4.10
N ILE A 181 -1.87 29.14 -5.02
CA ILE A 181 -2.28 27.79 -5.38
C ILE A 181 -1.46 27.37 -6.60
N THR A 182 -0.77 26.23 -6.48
CA THR A 182 -0.09 25.61 -7.63
C THR A 182 -0.97 24.53 -8.25
N ALA A 183 -0.74 24.26 -9.53
CA ALA A 183 -1.39 23.15 -10.24
C ALA A 183 -1.17 21.79 -9.52
N GLU A 184 -0.04 21.64 -8.85
CA GLU A 184 0.33 20.44 -8.12
C GLU A 184 -0.52 20.21 -6.86
N HIS A 185 -0.90 21.27 -6.14
CA HIS A 185 -1.80 21.15 -4.99
C HIS A 185 -3.18 20.63 -5.42
N LEU A 186 -3.73 21.19 -6.50
CA LEU A 186 -5.03 20.77 -7.04
C LEU A 186 -4.97 19.36 -7.63
N ARG A 187 -3.85 19.00 -8.28
CA ARG A 187 -3.59 17.64 -8.74
C ARG A 187 -3.67 16.66 -7.57
N ARG A 188 -2.98 16.94 -6.47
CA ARG A 188 -2.98 16.08 -5.27
C ARG A 188 -4.39 15.95 -4.67
N GLU A 189 -5.14 17.05 -4.52
CA GLU A 189 -6.51 16.96 -4.00
C GLU A 189 -7.45 16.18 -4.92
N ALA A 190 -7.40 16.42 -6.23
CA ALA A 190 -8.23 15.70 -7.19
C ALA A 190 -7.87 14.21 -7.25
N LEU A 191 -6.58 13.90 -7.14
CA LEU A 191 -6.09 12.54 -7.00
C LEU A 191 -6.67 11.84 -5.75
N THR A 192 -6.58 12.48 -4.59
CA THR A 192 -7.21 12.00 -3.34
C THR A 192 -8.71 11.80 -3.50
N PHE A 193 -9.41 12.73 -4.15
CA PHE A 193 -10.85 12.63 -4.39
C PHE A 193 -11.20 11.42 -5.26
N VAL A 194 -10.50 11.21 -6.39
CA VAL A 194 -10.71 10.04 -7.25
C VAL A 194 -10.39 8.74 -6.51
N TYR A 195 -9.40 8.75 -5.62
CA TYR A 195 -9.08 7.57 -4.83
C TYR A 195 -10.11 7.21 -3.77
N ARG A 196 -10.81 8.19 -3.20
CA ARG A 196 -11.99 7.89 -2.38
C ARG A 196 -13.06 7.15 -3.19
N LEU A 197 -13.26 7.54 -4.45
CA LEU A 197 -14.20 6.86 -5.34
C LEU A 197 -13.74 5.43 -5.65
N LEU A 198 -12.48 5.25 -6.04
CA LEU A 198 -11.91 3.93 -6.31
C LEU A 198 -11.96 3.01 -5.09
N PHE A 199 -11.66 3.55 -3.92
CA PHE A 199 -11.81 2.82 -2.66
C PHE A 199 -13.26 2.37 -2.43
N CYS A 200 -14.23 3.27 -2.57
CA CYS A 200 -15.63 2.93 -2.37
C CYS A 200 -16.10 1.88 -3.40
N PHE A 201 -15.69 2.00 -4.68
CA PHE A 201 -15.99 0.97 -5.68
C PHE A 201 -15.41 -0.40 -5.30
N TYR A 202 -14.17 -0.44 -4.82
CA TYR A 202 -13.52 -1.66 -4.39
C TYR A 202 -14.20 -2.26 -3.14
N ALA A 203 -14.42 -1.44 -2.11
CA ALA A 203 -15.03 -1.87 -0.86
C ALA A 203 -16.49 -2.33 -1.04
N GLU A 204 -17.26 -1.64 -1.89
CA GLU A 204 -18.64 -2.05 -2.21
C GLU A 204 -18.66 -3.34 -3.06
N ALA A 205 -17.75 -3.49 -4.02
CA ALA A 205 -17.70 -4.68 -4.88
C ALA A 205 -17.28 -5.95 -4.10
N ARG A 206 -16.45 -5.82 -3.08
CA ARG A 206 -16.06 -6.94 -2.19
C ARG A 206 -17.01 -7.16 -1.01
N GLY A 207 -17.93 -6.23 -0.77
CA GLY A 207 -19.09 -6.38 0.11
C GLY A 207 -18.84 -7.11 1.43
N GLY A 208 -19.66 -8.13 1.71
CA GLY A 208 -19.63 -8.95 2.94
C GLY A 208 -18.34 -9.76 3.16
N GLU A 209 -17.40 -9.76 2.21
CA GLU A 209 -16.07 -10.35 2.42
C GLU A 209 -15.19 -9.47 3.32
N LEU A 210 -15.30 -8.14 3.20
CA LEU A 210 -14.50 -7.19 3.97
C LEU A 210 -15.26 -6.53 5.12
N GLU A 211 -16.60 -6.46 5.03
CA GLU A 211 -17.48 -5.80 6.01
C GLU A 211 -17.10 -4.34 6.35
N ILE A 212 -16.41 -3.65 5.43
CA ILE A 212 -16.04 -2.23 5.62
C ILE A 212 -17.26 -1.33 5.40
N LEU A 213 -18.01 -1.61 4.34
CA LEU A 213 -19.20 -0.87 3.94
C LEU A 213 -20.41 -1.82 4.00
N PRO A 214 -21.54 -1.42 4.61
CA PRO A 214 -22.68 -2.29 4.85
C PRO A 214 -23.54 -2.42 3.59
N VAL A 215 -22.98 -2.97 2.52
CA VAL A 215 -23.68 -3.16 1.23
C VAL A 215 -24.89 -4.10 1.33
N ASP A 216 -24.89 -4.99 2.32
CA ASP A 216 -26.01 -5.90 2.61
C ASP A 216 -27.20 -5.16 3.25
N ASP A 217 -26.98 -3.95 3.78
CA ASP A 217 -28.05 -3.10 4.30
C ASP A 217 -28.69 -2.26 3.19
N ASN A 218 -30.01 -2.39 3.03
CA ASN A 218 -30.74 -1.68 1.98
C ASN A 218 -30.72 -0.16 2.11
N ILE A 219 -30.60 0.40 3.32
CA ILE A 219 -30.56 1.85 3.54
C ILE A 219 -29.24 2.41 3.03
N TYR A 220 -28.13 1.74 3.35
CA TYR A 220 -26.85 2.10 2.79
C TYR A 220 -26.83 1.90 1.27
N ARG A 221 -27.23 0.70 0.81
CA ARG A 221 -27.19 0.33 -0.61
C ARG A 221 -28.02 1.25 -1.49
N LEU A 222 -29.21 1.67 -1.06
CA LEU A 222 -30.08 2.53 -1.87
C LEU A 222 -29.84 4.03 -1.64
N GLY A 223 -29.37 4.43 -0.45
CA GLY A 223 -29.28 5.83 -0.05
C GLY A 223 -27.88 6.45 -0.11
N TYR A 224 -26.83 5.65 0.00
CA TYR A 224 -25.45 6.13 0.19
C TYR A 224 -24.42 5.50 -0.75
N SER A 225 -24.65 4.28 -1.24
CA SER A 225 -23.67 3.56 -2.07
C SER A 225 -23.27 4.33 -3.33
N LEU A 226 -22.05 4.09 -3.81
CA LEU A 226 -21.64 4.49 -5.15
C LEU A 226 -22.39 3.70 -6.23
N GLU A 227 -22.79 2.46 -5.97
CA GLU A 227 -23.62 1.70 -6.92
C GLU A 227 -24.93 2.44 -7.25
N SER A 228 -25.56 3.10 -6.27
CA SER A 228 -26.74 3.95 -6.53
C SER A 228 -26.43 5.14 -7.45
N LEU A 229 -25.22 5.70 -7.38
CA LEU A 229 -24.78 6.76 -8.28
C LEU A 229 -24.40 6.24 -9.67
N ARG A 230 -23.94 4.98 -9.77
CA ARG A 230 -23.70 4.30 -11.05
C ARG A 230 -24.99 4.11 -11.81
N ASP A 231 -26.09 3.79 -11.15
CA ASP A 231 -27.39 3.68 -11.84
C ASP A 231 -27.85 5.01 -12.48
N LEU A 232 -27.30 6.14 -12.01
CA LEU A 232 -27.54 7.47 -12.57
C LEU A 232 -26.50 7.90 -13.63
N GLU A 233 -25.48 7.08 -13.93
CA GLU A 233 -24.34 7.46 -14.79
C GLU A 233 -24.71 7.65 -16.27
N LEU A 234 -25.73 6.93 -16.74
CA LEU A 234 -26.23 6.99 -18.12
C LEU A 234 -27.53 7.79 -18.25
N VAL A 235 -28.08 8.29 -17.13
CA VAL A 235 -29.32 9.06 -17.14
C VAL A 235 -29.07 10.43 -17.80
N PRO A 236 -29.81 10.79 -18.87
CA PRO A 236 -29.65 12.09 -19.51
C PRO A 236 -29.93 13.24 -18.55
N LEU A 237 -29.02 14.22 -18.48
CA LEU A 237 -29.20 15.42 -17.68
C LEU A 237 -29.73 16.56 -18.55
N THR A 238 -30.77 17.25 -18.06
CA THR A 238 -31.17 18.58 -18.54
C THR A 238 -30.19 19.64 -18.03
N ASP A 239 -30.21 20.85 -18.60
CA ASP A 239 -29.33 21.96 -18.15
C ASP A 239 -29.51 22.29 -16.67
N SER A 240 -30.76 22.31 -16.17
CA SER A 240 -31.06 22.61 -14.77
C SER A 240 -30.57 21.50 -13.83
N THR A 241 -30.86 20.24 -14.17
CA THR A 241 -30.40 19.09 -13.38
C THR A 241 -28.88 18.94 -13.46
N GLY A 242 -28.27 19.26 -14.60
CA GLY A 242 -26.84 19.19 -14.83
C GLY A 242 -26.04 20.22 -14.04
N ALA A 243 -26.64 21.39 -13.77
CA ALA A 243 -26.05 22.44 -12.93
C ALA A 243 -26.25 22.24 -11.42
N GLY A 244 -27.14 21.33 -11.00
CA GLY A 244 -27.32 20.95 -9.59
C GLY A 244 -26.10 20.24 -8.99
N THR A 245 -26.10 20.02 -7.67
CA THR A 245 -24.95 19.48 -6.91
C THR A 245 -25.26 18.18 -6.15
N TYR A 246 -26.30 17.46 -6.56
CA TYR A 246 -26.74 16.22 -5.90
C TYR A 246 -25.59 15.21 -5.72
N PHE A 247 -24.85 14.91 -6.78
CA PHE A 247 -23.71 13.99 -6.71
C PHE A 247 -22.65 14.47 -5.72
N HIS A 248 -22.36 15.78 -5.70
CA HIS A 248 -21.32 16.33 -4.83
C HIS A 248 -21.73 16.24 -3.35
N GLU A 249 -22.97 16.60 -3.03
CA GLU A 249 -23.51 16.51 -1.67
C GLU A 249 -23.64 15.06 -1.20
N HIS A 250 -24.00 14.14 -2.10
CA HIS A 250 -24.02 12.70 -1.82
C HIS A 250 -22.64 12.18 -1.43
N LEU A 251 -21.63 12.45 -2.27
CA LEU A 251 -20.25 12.01 -2.03
C LEU A 251 -19.68 12.61 -0.74
N LYS A 252 -19.94 13.88 -0.46
CA LYS A 252 -19.54 14.51 0.81
C LYS A 252 -20.13 13.80 2.03
N ARG A 253 -21.41 13.42 1.97
CA ARG A 253 -22.07 12.68 3.04
C ARG A 253 -21.50 11.28 3.19
N LEU A 254 -21.30 10.56 2.09
CA LEU A 254 -20.69 9.23 2.08
C LEU A 254 -19.29 9.29 2.70
N PHE A 255 -18.43 10.21 2.26
CA PHE A 255 -17.06 10.35 2.77
C PHE A 255 -17.04 10.72 4.26
N ALA A 256 -17.97 11.56 4.71
CA ALA A 256 -18.10 11.90 6.13
C ALA A 256 -18.53 10.69 6.98
N VAL A 257 -19.50 9.89 6.50
CA VAL A 257 -19.93 8.66 7.18
C VAL A 257 -18.80 7.64 7.25
N ILE A 258 -18.03 7.48 6.16
CA ILE A 258 -16.87 6.57 6.14
C ILE A 258 -15.80 7.08 7.11
N HIS A 259 -15.48 8.37 7.11
CA HIS A 259 -14.42 8.93 7.95
C HIS A 259 -14.75 8.89 9.45
N SER A 260 -15.92 9.41 9.82
CA SER A 260 -16.35 9.55 11.22
C SER A 260 -16.99 8.30 11.78
N GLY A 261 -17.34 7.33 10.93
CA GLY A 261 -18.18 6.21 11.30
C GLY A 261 -19.63 6.66 11.52
N PHE A 262 -20.50 5.68 11.70
CA PHE A 262 -21.90 5.87 12.05
C PHE A 262 -22.37 4.65 12.85
N ASN A 263 -22.74 4.84 14.12
CA ASN A 263 -23.35 3.79 14.92
C ASN A 263 -24.59 4.36 15.63
N PRO A 264 -25.81 3.98 15.22
CA PRO A 264 -27.04 4.51 15.81
C PRO A 264 -27.30 3.99 17.23
N HIS A 265 -26.64 2.91 17.67
CA HIS A 265 -26.86 2.26 18.96
C HIS A 265 -25.81 2.64 20.03
N GLU A 266 -24.74 3.36 19.67
CA GLU A 266 -23.77 3.87 20.63
C GLU A 266 -24.27 5.19 21.24
N ALA A 267 -24.52 5.18 22.55
CA ALA A 267 -24.74 6.40 23.32
C ALA A 267 -23.43 7.21 23.38
N SER A 268 -23.37 8.29 22.61
CA SER A 268 -22.19 9.13 22.36
C SER A 268 -21.30 9.39 23.59
N SER A 269 -20.06 8.90 23.55
CA SER A 269 -18.95 9.50 24.28
C SER A 269 -18.37 10.66 23.44
N ASN A 270 -18.61 11.89 23.90
CA ASN A 270 -17.88 13.14 23.63
C ASN A 270 -17.72 13.71 22.20
N GLU A 271 -18.19 13.10 21.11
CA GLU A 271 -18.36 13.81 19.82
C GLU A 271 -19.84 14.06 19.50
N PRO A 272 -20.21 15.20 18.88
CA PRO A 272 -21.56 15.46 18.43
C PRO A 272 -21.88 14.61 17.20
N GLN A 273 -22.02 13.29 17.39
CA GLN A 273 -22.76 12.47 16.43
C GLN A 273 -24.17 13.06 16.35
N ARG A 274 -24.68 13.16 15.12
CA ARG A 274 -26.04 13.62 14.83
C ARG A 274 -27.01 12.73 15.61
N SER A 275 -27.43 13.18 16.79
CA SER A 275 -28.47 12.51 17.55
C SER A 275 -29.69 12.43 16.64
N LEU A 276 -30.05 11.20 16.29
CA LEU A 276 -31.25 10.96 15.52
C LEU A 276 -32.42 11.41 16.42
N PRO A 277 -33.34 12.27 15.93
CA PRO A 277 -34.42 12.84 16.75
C PRO A 277 -35.52 11.83 17.14
N TRP A 278 -35.30 10.53 16.90
CA TRP A 278 -36.24 9.44 17.14
C TRP A 278 -35.56 8.31 17.95
N GLU A 279 -36.33 7.53 18.70
CA GLU A 279 -35.81 6.42 19.53
C GLU A 279 -35.10 5.37 18.67
N ALA A 280 -33.77 5.22 18.84
CA ALA A 280 -32.87 4.40 18.02
C ALA A 280 -33.35 2.95 17.76
N ASP A 281 -34.21 2.40 18.62
CA ASP A 281 -34.75 1.04 18.48
C ASP A 281 -35.93 0.91 17.50
N THR A 282 -36.49 2.02 17.00
CA THR A 282 -37.70 2.00 16.14
C THR A 282 -37.46 2.15 14.64
N VAL A 283 -36.29 2.64 14.21
CA VAL A 283 -35.98 2.77 12.78
C VAL A 283 -34.76 1.94 12.46
N ARG A 284 -34.94 1.08 11.45
CA ARG A 284 -33.86 0.31 10.85
C ARG A 284 -32.76 1.27 10.41
N ALA A 285 -31.54 1.04 10.85
CA ALA A 285 -30.38 1.84 10.51
C ALA A 285 -29.16 0.93 10.31
N PHE A 286 -28.19 1.38 9.52
CA PHE A 286 -26.94 0.66 9.30
C PHE A 286 -25.87 1.16 10.28
N SER A 287 -24.79 0.39 10.43
CA SER A 287 -23.59 0.83 11.14
C SER A 287 -22.36 0.78 10.23
N VAL A 288 -21.45 1.74 10.41
CA VAL A 288 -20.16 1.85 9.73
C VAL A 288 -19.12 2.17 10.79
N ARG A 289 -18.07 1.37 10.89
CA ARG A 289 -16.94 1.71 11.76
C ARG A 289 -16.16 2.90 11.19
N PRO A 290 -15.69 3.82 12.03
CA PRO A 290 -14.89 4.94 11.55
C PRO A 290 -13.65 4.43 10.84
N LEU A 291 -13.50 4.88 9.61
CA LEU A 291 -12.32 4.61 8.82
C LEU A 291 -11.29 5.72 9.05
N THR A 292 -10.41 5.44 10.00
CA THR A 292 -9.32 6.29 10.47
C THR A 292 -8.18 6.41 9.46
N ALA A 293 -8.45 6.35 8.15
CA ALA A 293 -7.45 6.58 7.12
C ALA A 293 -7.36 8.06 6.74
N THR A 294 -6.14 8.57 6.55
CA THR A 294 -5.88 9.94 6.05
C THR A 294 -6.60 10.22 4.72
N LEU A 295 -6.81 9.19 3.90
CA LEU A 295 -7.54 9.27 2.63
C LEU A 295 -8.91 9.93 2.76
N PHE A 296 -9.68 9.61 3.81
CA PHE A 296 -11.05 10.12 3.99
C PHE A 296 -11.13 11.38 4.87
N SER A 297 -10.01 11.85 5.42
CA SER A 297 -9.99 13.09 6.19
C SER A 297 -10.43 14.30 5.34
N PRO A 298 -11.38 15.12 5.78
CA PRO A 298 -11.78 16.34 5.07
C PRO A 298 -10.61 17.30 4.79
N ASP A 299 -9.58 17.28 5.65
CA ASP A 299 -8.42 18.17 5.58
C ASP A 299 -7.45 17.84 4.44
N THR A 300 -7.60 16.68 3.77
CA THR A 300 -6.77 16.30 2.61
C THR A 300 -7.31 16.80 1.27
N THR A 301 -8.52 17.38 1.25
CA THR A 301 -9.16 17.96 0.05
C THR A 301 -9.81 19.33 0.31
N PRO A 302 -9.10 20.28 0.96
CA PRO A 302 -9.70 21.52 1.44
C PRO A 302 -10.20 22.45 0.33
N LEU A 303 -9.58 22.45 -0.85
CA LEU A 303 -9.98 23.30 -1.99
C LEU A 303 -11.18 22.69 -2.74
N LEU A 304 -11.15 21.39 -3.01
CA LEU A 304 -12.25 20.69 -3.71
C LEU A 304 -13.52 20.61 -2.88
N ASN A 305 -13.41 20.39 -1.56
CA ASN A 305 -14.57 20.33 -0.67
C ASN A 305 -15.37 21.64 -0.63
N ARG A 306 -14.79 22.77 -1.05
CA ARG A 306 -15.49 24.08 -1.05
C ARG A 306 -16.06 24.46 -2.42
N ALA A 307 -15.54 23.90 -3.51
CA ALA A 307 -16.10 24.15 -4.83
C ALA A 307 -17.52 23.59 -4.95
N LYS A 308 -18.35 24.14 -5.85
CA LYS A 308 -19.58 23.43 -6.23
C LYS A 308 -19.33 22.64 -7.50
N LEU A 309 -19.07 21.35 -7.33
CA LEU A 309 -18.99 20.41 -8.42
C LEU A 309 -20.42 20.09 -8.91
N PRO A 310 -20.76 20.43 -10.15
CA PRO A 310 -22.09 20.18 -10.72
C PRO A 310 -22.25 18.71 -11.11
N ASN A 311 -23.50 18.27 -11.20
CA ASN A 311 -23.89 16.91 -11.57
C ASN A 311 -23.28 16.49 -12.91
N ARG A 312 -23.24 17.38 -13.91
CA ARG A 312 -22.61 17.09 -15.21
C ARG A 312 -21.13 16.70 -15.10
N CYS A 313 -20.41 17.25 -14.13
CA CYS A 313 -18.98 16.97 -13.94
C CYS A 313 -18.82 15.62 -13.24
N LEU A 314 -19.52 15.44 -12.11
CA LEU A 314 -19.39 14.21 -11.31
C LEU A 314 -20.00 12.98 -11.98
N GLN A 315 -21.07 13.14 -12.76
CA GLN A 315 -21.62 12.05 -13.58
C GLN A 315 -20.59 11.59 -14.61
N ARG A 316 -19.86 12.52 -15.26
CA ARG A 316 -18.76 12.16 -16.18
C ARG A 316 -17.62 11.45 -15.45
N VAL A 317 -17.20 11.97 -14.29
CA VAL A 317 -16.17 11.33 -13.45
C VAL A 317 -16.57 9.90 -13.08
N ILE A 318 -17.79 9.69 -12.58
CA ILE A 318 -18.29 8.36 -12.20
C ILE A 318 -18.37 7.45 -13.43
N ARG A 319 -18.85 7.96 -14.57
CA ARG A 319 -18.90 7.21 -15.82
C ARG A 319 -17.52 6.77 -16.29
N CYS A 320 -16.52 7.66 -16.24
CA CYS A 320 -15.13 7.35 -16.60
C CYS A 320 -14.59 6.19 -15.76
N LEU A 321 -14.89 6.19 -14.45
CA LEU A 321 -14.41 5.15 -13.53
C LEU A 321 -15.26 3.87 -13.58
N SER A 322 -16.53 3.96 -14.00
CA SER A 322 -17.46 2.82 -13.94
C SER A 322 -17.51 2.00 -15.22
N LEU A 323 -17.23 2.60 -16.38
CA LEU A 323 -17.36 1.95 -17.67
C LEU A 323 -15.99 1.77 -18.34
N SER A 324 -15.75 0.57 -18.86
CA SER A 324 -14.65 0.28 -19.77
C SER A 324 -15.18 -0.14 -21.14
N THR A 325 -14.42 0.09 -22.19
CA THR A 325 -14.75 -0.39 -23.54
C THR A 325 -13.75 -1.46 -23.92
N ASP A 326 -14.24 -2.67 -24.21
CA ASP A 326 -13.37 -3.72 -24.73
C ASP A 326 -12.95 -3.36 -26.16
N LYS A 327 -11.64 -3.39 -26.40
CA LYS A 327 -11.03 -3.06 -27.69
C LYS A 327 -11.39 -4.07 -28.78
N GLN A 328 -11.66 -5.34 -28.44
CA GLN A 328 -11.95 -6.39 -29.41
C GLN A 328 -13.44 -6.44 -29.77
N SER A 329 -14.32 -6.53 -28.76
CA SER A 329 -15.78 -6.61 -28.99
C SER A 329 -16.45 -5.25 -29.21
N ARG A 330 -15.77 -4.14 -28.89
CA ARG A 330 -16.32 -2.77 -28.85
C ARG A 330 -17.54 -2.62 -27.95
N THR A 331 -17.80 -3.58 -27.07
CA THR A 331 -18.89 -3.47 -26.09
C THR A 331 -18.45 -2.65 -24.89
N ILE A 332 -19.36 -1.84 -24.37
CA ILE A 332 -19.17 -1.09 -23.13
C ILE A 332 -19.61 -1.99 -21.98
N GLY A 333 -18.70 -2.26 -21.05
CA GLY A 333 -18.96 -3.05 -19.85
C GLY A 333 -18.68 -2.24 -18.58
N ARG A 334 -19.27 -2.65 -17.45
CA ARG A 334 -18.91 -2.11 -16.14
C ARG A 334 -17.56 -2.69 -15.70
N VAL A 335 -16.73 -1.87 -15.08
CA VAL A 335 -15.47 -2.32 -14.47
C VAL A 335 -15.79 -3.16 -13.23
N ASN A 336 -15.32 -4.40 -13.21
CA ASN A 336 -15.44 -5.28 -12.04
C ASN A 336 -14.32 -4.96 -11.04
N TYR A 337 -14.67 -4.25 -9.96
CA TYR A 337 -13.72 -3.89 -8.92
C TYR A 337 -13.42 -5.01 -7.92
N ALA A 338 -14.19 -6.10 -7.91
CA ALA A 338 -13.92 -7.26 -7.05
C ALA A 338 -12.71 -8.07 -7.53
N GLU A 339 -12.44 -8.08 -8.84
CA GLU A 339 -11.33 -8.81 -9.47
C GLU A 339 -10.03 -7.98 -9.54
N LEU A 340 -10.10 -6.68 -9.25
CA LEU A 340 -8.91 -5.83 -9.22
C LEU A 340 -8.08 -6.15 -7.98
N GLY A 341 -6.94 -6.81 -8.18
CA GLY A 341 -5.97 -7.06 -7.12
C GLY A 341 -5.39 -5.77 -6.54
N ILE A 342 -4.92 -5.82 -5.30
CA ILE A 342 -4.26 -4.69 -4.61
C ILE A 342 -3.06 -4.17 -5.43
N ASN A 343 -2.30 -5.10 -6.01
CA ASN A 343 -1.16 -4.81 -6.88
C ASN A 343 -1.56 -4.07 -8.16
N GLN A 344 -2.73 -4.37 -8.72
CA GLN A 344 -3.25 -3.70 -9.93
C GLN A 344 -3.72 -2.29 -9.62
N LEU A 345 -4.38 -2.08 -8.49
CA LEU A 345 -4.70 -0.75 -8.01
C LEU A 345 -3.38 0.04 -7.82
N GLY A 346 -2.37 -0.57 -7.18
CA GLY A 346 -0.97 -0.11 -7.08
C GLY A 346 -0.36 0.34 -8.41
N ALA A 347 -0.58 -0.41 -9.47
CA ALA A 347 -0.11 -0.05 -10.80
C ALA A 347 -0.86 1.15 -11.39
N VAL A 348 -2.18 1.31 -11.15
CA VAL A 348 -2.91 2.52 -11.54
C VAL A 348 -2.31 3.75 -10.87
N TYR A 349 -2.08 3.63 -9.56
CA TYR A 349 -1.47 4.61 -8.67
C TYR A 349 -0.10 5.08 -9.18
N GLU A 350 0.82 4.16 -9.42
CA GLU A 350 2.19 4.50 -9.83
C GLU A 350 2.27 5.06 -11.25
N GLY A 351 1.39 4.59 -12.14
CA GLY A 351 1.29 5.13 -13.50
C GLY A 351 1.07 6.64 -13.52
N LEU A 352 0.45 7.19 -12.47
CA LEU A 352 0.11 8.62 -12.33
C LEU A 352 1.24 9.46 -11.73
N LEU A 353 2.24 8.84 -11.07
CA LEU A 353 3.34 9.58 -10.43
C LEU A 353 4.22 10.34 -11.44
N SER A 354 4.24 9.87 -12.69
CA SER A 354 4.98 10.50 -13.79
C SER A 354 4.30 11.73 -14.40
N TYR A 355 3.04 12.01 -14.04
CA TYR A 355 2.28 13.13 -14.59
C TYR A 355 2.39 14.35 -13.68
N LYS A 356 2.70 15.50 -14.27
CA LYS A 356 2.66 16.80 -13.59
C LYS A 356 1.46 17.61 -14.05
N GLY A 357 0.86 18.31 -13.10
CA GLY A 357 -0.22 19.24 -13.38
C GLY A 357 0.33 20.59 -13.83
N MET A 358 -0.26 21.19 -14.86
CA MET A 358 -0.01 22.57 -15.24
C MET A 358 -1.29 23.28 -15.69
N PHE A 359 -1.31 24.61 -15.57
CA PHE A 359 -2.36 25.43 -16.17
C PHE A 359 -1.82 26.07 -17.46
N ALA A 360 -2.65 26.08 -18.50
CA ALA A 360 -2.35 26.80 -19.73
C ALA A 360 -2.30 28.31 -19.46
N ASP A 361 -1.16 28.94 -19.74
CA ASP A 361 -0.94 30.38 -19.59
C ASP A 361 -1.50 31.20 -20.75
N GLN A 362 -1.65 30.55 -21.91
CA GLN A 362 -2.26 31.02 -23.15
C GLN A 362 -2.97 29.87 -23.87
N ASP A 363 -3.50 30.09 -25.07
CA ASP A 363 -4.06 29.00 -25.86
C ASP A 363 -2.94 28.09 -26.36
N LEU A 364 -3.01 26.80 -26.01
CA LEU A 364 -2.01 25.79 -26.35
C LEU A 364 -2.57 24.73 -27.29
N ILE A 365 -1.68 24.13 -28.07
CA ILE A 365 -1.90 22.91 -28.84
C ILE A 365 -0.94 21.82 -28.36
N HIS A 366 -1.36 20.56 -28.46
CA HIS A 366 -0.54 19.42 -28.09
C HIS A 366 0.08 18.80 -29.34
N VAL A 367 1.40 18.73 -29.36
CA VAL A 367 2.18 18.27 -30.53
C VAL A 367 3.03 17.05 -30.21
N LYS A 368 3.23 16.21 -31.22
CA LYS A 368 4.04 14.99 -31.20
C LYS A 368 4.83 14.82 -32.49
N PRO A 369 5.86 13.95 -32.51
CA PRO A 369 6.51 13.55 -33.76
C PRO A 369 5.51 12.89 -34.74
N ALA A 370 5.67 13.15 -36.03
CA ALA A 370 4.74 12.69 -37.09
C ALA A 370 4.44 11.17 -37.01
N ASP A 371 5.48 10.36 -36.85
CA ASP A 371 5.39 8.88 -36.91
C ASP A 371 5.02 8.19 -35.59
N LYS A 372 4.70 8.96 -34.54
CA LYS A 372 4.38 8.40 -33.22
C LYS A 372 2.91 8.56 -32.87
N ASP A 373 2.39 7.73 -31.97
CA ASP A 373 1.03 7.87 -31.44
C ASP A 373 1.10 8.52 -30.05
N LEU A 374 0.22 9.50 -29.77
CA LEU A 374 0.06 10.08 -28.43
C LEU A 374 -0.44 9.04 -27.42
N LYS A 375 -1.04 7.94 -27.88
CA LYS A 375 -1.45 6.81 -27.02
C LYS A 375 -0.25 6.02 -26.48
N ASP A 376 0.90 6.06 -27.15
CA ASP A 376 2.11 5.41 -26.64
C ASP A 376 2.72 6.28 -25.52
N LYS A 377 2.80 5.71 -24.31
CA LYS A 377 3.36 6.34 -23.10
C LYS A 377 4.84 6.73 -23.26
N LYS A 378 5.54 6.22 -24.29
CA LYS A 378 6.94 6.56 -24.59
C LYS A 378 7.07 7.67 -25.65
N THR A 379 5.97 8.13 -26.23
CA THR A 379 6.00 9.22 -27.21
C THR A 379 6.28 10.53 -26.49
N PRO A 380 7.42 11.19 -26.79
CA PRO A 380 7.64 12.54 -26.29
C PRO A 380 6.62 13.47 -26.96
N SER A 381 6.03 14.34 -26.15
CA SER A 381 5.00 15.27 -26.59
C SER A 381 5.21 16.61 -25.90
N TRP A 382 4.67 17.68 -26.49
CA TRP A 382 4.86 19.04 -25.97
C TRP A 382 3.57 19.84 -26.12
N PHE A 383 3.34 20.75 -25.18
CA PHE A 383 2.35 21.80 -25.32
C PHE A 383 3.03 23.06 -25.84
N VAL A 384 2.54 23.58 -26.96
CA VAL A 384 3.10 24.76 -27.63
C VAL A 384 2.01 25.81 -27.86
N PRO A 385 2.37 27.10 -27.96
CA PRO A 385 1.40 28.16 -28.23
C PRO A 385 0.65 27.89 -29.54
N LYS A 386 -0.66 28.10 -29.53
CA LYS A 386 -1.54 27.91 -30.71
C LYS A 386 -1.05 28.68 -31.94
N ASP A 387 -0.44 29.84 -31.74
CA ASP A 387 0.10 30.69 -32.83
C ASP A 387 1.18 29.99 -33.67
N ARG A 388 1.77 28.90 -33.15
CA ARG A 388 2.76 28.09 -33.84
C ARG A 388 2.17 26.89 -34.59
N ILE A 389 0.85 26.80 -34.73
CA ILE A 389 0.20 25.65 -35.38
C ILE A 389 0.69 25.41 -36.81
N ASP A 390 1.05 26.48 -37.52
CA ASP A 390 1.55 26.41 -38.90
C ASP A 390 2.98 25.87 -39.00
N ASP A 391 3.71 25.76 -37.87
CA ASP A 391 5.03 25.11 -37.80
C ASP A 391 4.92 23.57 -37.89
N PHE A 392 3.73 23.00 -37.72
CA PHE A 392 3.52 21.56 -37.56
C PHE A 392 2.62 20.97 -38.65
N LYS A 393 2.89 19.72 -39.02
CA LYS A 393 2.03 18.96 -39.94
C LYS A 393 0.73 18.56 -39.26
N LYS A 394 -0.29 18.22 -40.07
CA LYS A 394 -1.63 17.88 -39.55
C LYS A 394 -1.63 16.68 -38.60
N ASP A 395 -0.76 15.70 -38.86
CA ASP A 395 -0.56 14.47 -38.10
C ASP A 395 0.32 14.65 -36.86
N GLU A 396 1.04 15.77 -36.75
CA GLU A 396 1.86 16.13 -35.58
C GLU A 396 1.02 16.81 -34.48
N VAL A 397 -0.17 17.33 -34.80
CA VAL A 397 -1.06 18.03 -33.86
C VAL A 397 -2.18 17.12 -33.38
N GLU A 398 -2.45 17.09 -32.07
CA GLU A 398 -3.62 16.39 -31.51
C GLU A 398 -4.92 16.97 -32.07
N ARG A 399 -5.83 16.08 -32.48
CA ARG A 399 -7.12 16.46 -33.07
C ARG A 399 -8.29 15.81 -32.35
N LEU A 400 -9.38 16.55 -32.30
CA LEU A 400 -10.68 16.07 -31.84
C LEU A 400 -11.27 15.05 -32.85
N PRO A 401 -12.30 14.26 -32.47
CA PRO A 401 -12.96 13.31 -33.37
C PRO A 401 -13.55 13.94 -34.64
N ASP A 402 -13.86 15.25 -34.62
CA ASP A 402 -14.33 16.02 -35.77
C ASP A 402 -13.19 16.47 -36.71
N GLY A 403 -11.94 16.10 -36.41
CA GLY A 403 -10.74 16.41 -37.20
C GLY A 403 -10.14 17.80 -36.92
N LYS A 404 -10.75 18.63 -36.07
CA LYS A 404 -10.21 19.94 -35.70
C LYS A 404 -9.05 19.82 -34.71
N PRO A 405 -8.07 20.74 -34.73
CA PRO A 405 -7.01 20.75 -33.73
C PRO A 405 -7.62 20.92 -32.33
N ARG A 406 -7.16 20.13 -31.37
CA ARG A 406 -7.55 20.28 -29.98
C ARG A 406 -6.86 21.51 -29.41
N ILE A 407 -7.64 22.48 -28.94
CA ILE A 407 -7.14 23.72 -28.35
C ILE A 407 -7.37 23.67 -26.85
N TYR A 408 -6.31 23.84 -26.09
CA TYR A 408 -6.35 24.00 -24.64
C TYR A 408 -6.35 25.49 -24.34
N THR A 409 -7.51 26.02 -23.98
CA THR A 409 -7.67 27.45 -23.73
C THR A 409 -6.89 27.91 -22.50
N LYS A 410 -6.52 29.19 -22.47
CA LYS A 410 -5.94 29.79 -21.26
C LYS A 410 -6.75 29.48 -20.00
N GLY A 411 -6.07 29.03 -18.94
CA GLY A 411 -6.66 28.63 -17.67
C GLY A 411 -7.10 27.16 -17.57
N THR A 412 -7.00 26.38 -18.66
CA THR A 412 -7.25 24.95 -18.64
C THR A 412 -6.13 24.21 -17.90
N PHE A 413 -6.52 23.33 -16.96
CA PHE A 413 -5.62 22.39 -16.31
C PHE A 413 -5.34 21.18 -17.20
N ILE A 414 -4.08 20.78 -17.23
CA ILE A 414 -3.54 19.73 -18.10
C ILE A 414 -2.65 18.81 -17.27
N LEU A 415 -2.83 17.49 -17.40
CA LEU A 415 -1.86 16.51 -16.93
C LEU A 415 -0.86 16.20 -18.04
N HIS A 416 0.38 16.64 -17.85
CA HIS A 416 1.43 16.42 -18.83
C HIS A 416 2.41 15.34 -18.38
N LEU A 417 2.76 14.46 -19.32
CA LEU A 417 3.82 13.46 -19.17
C LEU A 417 5.08 13.98 -19.85
N ASN A 418 6.03 14.48 -19.05
CA ASN A 418 7.38 14.76 -19.54
C ASN A 418 8.16 13.44 -19.61
N GLY A 419 8.61 13.02 -20.81
CA GLY A 419 9.40 11.80 -20.97
C GLY A 419 10.69 11.76 -20.13
N ILE A 420 11.28 12.93 -19.86
CA ILE A 420 12.47 13.10 -19.01
C ILE A 420 12.12 12.90 -17.53
N ASP A 421 10.95 13.37 -17.08
CA ASP A 421 10.54 13.28 -15.67
C ASP A 421 10.30 11.82 -15.25
N ARG A 422 9.87 10.94 -16.16
CA ARG A 422 9.69 9.50 -15.88
C ARG A 422 11.02 8.75 -15.69
N GLU A 423 12.04 9.10 -16.47
CA GLU A 423 13.39 8.54 -16.29
C GLU A 423 14.05 9.09 -15.02
N GLN A 424 13.82 10.36 -14.69
CA GLN A 424 14.37 11.01 -13.50
C GLN A 424 13.65 10.62 -12.20
N SER A 425 12.33 10.36 -12.24
CA SER A 425 11.56 9.97 -11.06
C SER A 425 11.77 8.50 -10.68
N ALA A 426 12.38 7.69 -11.56
CA ALA A 426 12.55 6.24 -11.42
C ALA A 426 11.27 5.51 -10.98
N SER A 427 10.08 6.07 -11.25
CA SER A 427 8.79 5.56 -10.79
C SER A 427 8.32 4.44 -11.71
N TYR A 428 9.02 3.31 -11.64
CA TYR A 428 8.68 2.09 -12.36
C TYR A 428 8.01 1.11 -11.43
N TYR A 429 6.79 0.71 -11.81
CA TYR A 429 6.12 -0.42 -11.19
C TYR A 429 6.92 -1.69 -11.39
N THR A 430 7.13 -2.41 -10.28
CA THR A 430 7.70 -3.76 -10.31
C THR A 430 6.53 -4.73 -10.51
N PRO A 431 6.48 -5.45 -11.66
CA PRO A 431 5.47 -6.47 -11.89
C PRO A 431 5.36 -7.46 -10.75
N GLU A 432 4.13 -7.88 -10.44
CA GLU A 432 3.81 -8.84 -9.38
C GLU A 432 4.64 -10.12 -9.44
N VAL A 433 4.79 -10.70 -10.65
CA VAL A 433 5.62 -11.89 -10.87
C VAL A 433 7.08 -11.69 -10.44
N LEU A 434 7.61 -10.47 -10.58
CA LEU A 434 8.98 -10.16 -10.13
C LEU A 434 9.05 -9.94 -8.62
N THR A 435 8.05 -9.26 -8.02
CA THR A 435 8.02 -9.09 -6.56
C THR A 435 7.88 -10.43 -5.86
N GLU A 436 6.95 -11.27 -6.32
CA GLU A 436 6.70 -12.61 -5.77
C GLU A 436 7.97 -13.46 -5.81
N CYS A 437 8.59 -13.59 -6.98
CA CYS A 437 9.79 -14.41 -7.16
C CYS A 437 10.96 -13.92 -6.29
N LEU A 438 11.22 -12.62 -6.25
CA LEU A 438 12.34 -12.08 -5.46
C LEU A 438 12.13 -12.24 -3.96
N VAL A 439 10.91 -11.99 -3.48
CA VAL A 439 10.55 -12.19 -2.07
C VAL A 439 10.65 -13.66 -1.70
N GLN A 440 10.13 -14.56 -2.56
CA GLN A 440 10.15 -16.00 -2.33
C GLN A 440 11.57 -16.53 -2.17
N GLU A 441 12.49 -16.15 -3.06
CA GLU A 441 13.89 -16.57 -2.97
C GLU A 441 14.58 -15.99 -1.73
N ALA A 442 14.31 -14.73 -1.38
CA ALA A 442 14.87 -14.10 -0.18
C ALA A 442 14.37 -14.76 1.11
N LEU A 443 13.06 -15.05 1.19
CA LEU A 443 12.45 -15.70 2.35
C LEU A 443 12.83 -17.18 2.43
N ARG A 444 12.99 -17.88 1.31
CA ARG A 444 13.45 -19.29 1.30
C ARG A 444 14.78 -19.43 2.02
N GLU A 445 15.75 -18.58 1.73
CA GLU A 445 17.06 -18.63 2.41
C GLU A 445 16.97 -18.17 3.87
N LEU A 446 16.16 -17.16 4.17
CA LEU A 446 15.99 -16.64 5.54
C LEU A 446 15.31 -17.66 6.47
N LEU A 447 14.34 -18.41 5.95
CA LEU A 447 13.45 -19.30 6.69
C LEU A 447 13.81 -20.78 6.52
N LYS A 448 14.92 -21.12 5.86
CA LYS A 448 15.33 -22.50 5.58
C LYS A 448 15.42 -23.40 6.82
N ASP A 449 15.80 -22.82 7.95
CA ASP A 449 15.98 -23.51 9.23
C ASP A 449 14.75 -23.39 10.13
N TYR A 450 13.68 -22.72 9.69
CA TYR A 450 12.47 -22.51 10.50
C TYR A 450 11.58 -23.74 10.45
N GLY A 451 11.38 -24.35 11.62
CA GLY A 451 10.42 -25.42 11.84
C GLY A 451 9.15 -24.95 12.56
N PRO A 452 8.24 -25.87 12.91
CA PRO A 452 7.02 -25.56 13.66
C PRO A 452 7.27 -24.80 14.97
N ASP A 453 8.36 -25.09 15.69
CA ASP A 453 8.74 -24.40 16.93
C ASP A 453 9.16 -22.94 16.72
N ASP A 454 9.48 -22.55 15.49
CA ASP A 454 9.91 -21.21 15.12
C ASP A 454 8.77 -20.33 14.59
N ALA A 455 7.53 -20.83 14.54
CA ALA A 455 6.39 -20.12 13.97
C ALA A 455 6.27 -18.68 14.51
N ASP A 456 6.29 -18.50 15.82
CA ASP A 456 6.13 -17.17 16.45
C ASP A 456 7.36 -16.25 16.24
N LYS A 457 8.52 -16.79 15.84
CA LYS A 457 9.69 -15.96 15.47
C LYS A 457 9.44 -15.18 14.19
N ILE A 458 8.59 -15.68 13.28
CA ILE A 458 8.20 -14.96 12.06
C ILE A 458 7.57 -13.61 12.40
N LEU A 459 6.72 -13.56 13.44
CA LEU A 459 6.05 -12.34 13.90
C LEU A 459 7.03 -11.28 14.43
N GLN A 460 8.30 -11.61 14.64
CA GLN A 460 9.34 -10.69 15.13
C GLN A 460 10.19 -10.09 14.00
N LEU A 461 10.13 -10.66 12.79
CA LEU A 461 10.94 -10.22 11.64
C LEU A 461 10.55 -8.81 11.20
N LYS A 462 11.52 -7.92 10.95
CA LYS A 462 11.27 -6.56 10.48
C LYS A 462 11.47 -6.46 8.97
N ILE A 463 10.51 -5.86 8.29
CA ILE A 463 10.50 -5.64 6.84
C ILE A 463 10.74 -4.16 6.60
N CYS A 464 11.72 -3.83 5.74
CA CYS A 464 12.08 -2.45 5.45
C CYS A 464 12.28 -2.27 3.95
N GLU A 465 11.55 -1.32 3.35
CA GLU A 465 11.72 -0.94 1.94
C GLU A 465 12.14 0.54 1.82
N PRO A 466 13.41 0.82 1.44
CA PRO A 466 13.96 2.18 1.40
C PRO A 466 13.59 3.00 0.14
N ALA A 467 12.77 2.44 -0.75
CA ALA A 467 12.21 3.09 -1.93
C ALA A 467 10.87 2.42 -2.25
N MET A 468 9.90 2.61 -1.35
CA MET A 468 8.75 1.73 -1.27
C MET A 468 7.76 1.84 -2.42
N GLY A 469 7.72 2.94 -3.17
CA GLY A 469 6.70 3.14 -4.20
C GLY A 469 5.29 2.91 -3.64
N SER A 470 4.47 2.12 -4.35
CA SER A 470 3.15 1.67 -3.89
C SER A 470 3.17 0.52 -2.85
N GLY A 471 4.34 0.16 -2.33
CA GLY A 471 4.51 -0.87 -1.31
C GLY A 471 4.30 -2.29 -1.82
N ALA A 472 4.64 -2.56 -3.09
CA ALA A 472 4.46 -3.89 -3.69
C ALA A 472 5.29 -4.97 -2.97
N PHE A 473 6.59 -4.73 -2.72
CA PHE A 473 7.42 -5.65 -1.96
C PHE A 473 6.99 -5.77 -0.49
N LEU A 474 6.54 -4.67 0.13
CA LEU A 474 6.01 -4.72 1.51
C LEU A 474 4.76 -5.59 1.62
N ASN A 475 3.85 -5.50 0.65
CA ASN A 475 2.66 -6.35 0.60
C ASN A 475 3.04 -7.81 0.41
N GLU A 476 3.83 -8.10 -0.62
CA GLU A 476 4.25 -9.45 -0.98
C GLU A 476 5.02 -10.14 0.15
N ALA A 477 5.96 -9.44 0.78
CA ALA A 477 6.68 -9.96 1.93
C ALA A 477 5.77 -10.23 3.12
N ALA A 478 4.77 -9.38 3.37
CA ALA A 478 3.81 -9.61 4.45
C ALA A 478 2.85 -10.77 4.15
N ASP A 479 2.45 -10.96 2.89
CA ASP A 479 1.63 -12.09 2.42
C ASP A 479 2.37 -13.42 2.64
N GLN A 480 3.55 -13.57 2.05
CA GLN A 480 4.31 -14.83 2.15
C GLN A 480 4.73 -15.16 3.59
N LEU A 481 5.05 -14.16 4.41
CA LEU A 481 5.32 -14.38 5.84
C LEU A 481 4.07 -14.80 6.62
N ALA A 482 2.91 -14.25 6.29
CA ALA A 482 1.65 -14.63 6.91
C ALA A 482 1.26 -16.07 6.55
N GLU A 483 1.40 -16.47 5.29
CA GLU A 483 1.19 -17.85 4.84
C GLU A 483 2.14 -18.82 5.56
N ARG A 484 3.43 -18.49 5.59
CA ARG A 484 4.44 -19.34 6.25
C ARG A 484 4.20 -19.43 7.76
N TYR A 485 3.75 -18.36 8.40
CA TYR A 485 3.33 -18.38 9.80
C TYR A 485 2.18 -19.36 10.02
N LEU A 486 1.09 -19.24 9.27
CA LEU A 486 -0.08 -20.11 9.41
C LEU A 486 0.25 -21.58 9.13
N GLU A 487 1.10 -21.85 8.13
CA GLU A 487 1.56 -23.20 7.82
C GLU A 487 2.33 -23.82 9.01
N LEU A 488 3.34 -23.12 9.52
CA LEU A 488 4.16 -23.62 10.63
C LEU A 488 3.37 -23.70 11.94
N LYS A 489 2.49 -22.74 12.20
CA LYS A 489 1.66 -22.72 13.42
C LYS A 489 0.66 -23.88 13.43
N GLN A 490 0.02 -24.19 12.31
CA GLN A 490 -0.87 -25.35 12.21
C GLN A 490 -0.11 -26.66 12.45
N LYS A 491 1.07 -26.82 11.83
CA LYS A 491 1.94 -27.98 12.07
C LYS A 491 2.37 -28.08 13.55
N GLN A 492 2.71 -26.96 14.17
CA GLN A 492 3.10 -26.90 15.59
C GLN A 492 1.96 -27.40 16.48
N LEU A 493 0.75 -26.89 16.28
CA LEU A 493 -0.40 -27.30 17.09
C LEU A 493 -0.83 -28.74 16.83
N GLN A 494 -0.71 -29.24 15.60
CA GLN A 494 -0.97 -30.65 15.28
C GLN A 494 0.04 -31.59 15.96
N GLN A 495 1.31 -31.17 16.09
CA GLN A 495 2.33 -31.94 16.82
C GLN A 495 2.11 -31.92 18.33
N GLN A 496 1.70 -30.78 18.89
CA GLN A 496 1.43 -30.61 20.32
C GLN A 496 0.11 -31.26 20.75
N PHE A 497 -0.90 -31.25 19.88
CA PHE A 497 -2.25 -31.76 20.14
C PHE A 497 -2.70 -32.71 19.01
N PRO A 498 -2.24 -33.98 19.02
CA PRO A 498 -2.57 -34.96 17.97
C PRO A 498 -4.07 -35.26 17.83
N ASP A 499 -4.85 -35.07 18.90
CA ASP A 499 -6.30 -35.25 18.91
C ASP A 499 -7.05 -34.15 18.11
N GLY A 500 -6.32 -33.14 17.61
CA GLY A 500 -6.83 -32.14 16.67
C GLY A 500 -7.53 -30.95 17.31
N GLN A 501 -7.58 -30.89 18.65
CA GLN A 501 -8.17 -29.80 19.41
C GLN A 501 -7.27 -29.42 20.57
N PHE A 502 -7.26 -28.14 20.91
CA PHE A 502 -6.57 -27.64 22.09
C PHE A 502 -7.41 -26.56 22.78
N VAL A 503 -7.14 -26.35 24.07
CA VAL A 503 -7.80 -25.31 24.86
C VAL A 503 -6.91 -24.08 24.86
N TYR A 504 -7.46 -22.96 24.39
CA TYR A 504 -6.74 -21.69 24.46
C TYR A 504 -6.61 -21.26 25.94
N PRO A 505 -5.41 -20.99 26.47
CA PRO A 505 -5.24 -20.61 27.87
C PRO A 505 -5.82 -19.23 28.19
N ASP A 506 -6.47 -19.08 29.35
CA ASP A 506 -7.03 -17.83 29.89
C ASP A 506 -6.01 -16.70 30.17
N GLN A 507 -4.73 -16.89 29.82
CA GLN A 507 -3.61 -16.06 30.28
C GLN A 507 -3.59 -14.62 29.72
N TYR A 508 -4.54 -14.26 28.87
CA TYR A 508 -4.71 -12.88 28.37
C TYR A 508 -5.82 -12.10 29.09
N SER A 509 -6.29 -12.56 30.26
CA SER A 509 -6.96 -11.69 31.23
C SER A 509 -5.91 -10.81 31.94
N VAL A 510 -5.37 -9.78 31.28
CA VAL A 510 -4.49 -8.80 31.94
C VAL A 510 -5.17 -7.43 32.00
N SER A 511 -5.35 -7.00 33.25
CA SER A 511 -5.95 -5.77 33.77
C SER A 511 -6.03 -4.54 32.85
N PRO A 512 -7.19 -3.87 32.78
CA PRO A 512 -7.23 -2.45 32.45
C PRO A 512 -6.62 -1.70 33.64
N ASN A 513 -5.43 -1.12 33.49
CA ASN A 513 -4.87 -0.31 34.56
C ASN A 513 -5.67 0.98 34.73
N GLY A 514 -6.64 0.94 35.65
CA GLY A 514 -6.95 1.99 36.61
C GLY A 514 -7.75 3.20 36.12
N ALA A 515 -9.08 3.12 36.19
CA ALA A 515 -9.94 4.11 36.84
C ALA A 515 -11.33 3.51 37.11
N ASP A 516 -11.70 3.46 38.39
CA ASP A 516 -13.00 3.06 38.92
C ASP A 516 -14.16 3.87 38.34
N GLY A 517 -15.33 3.24 38.19
CA GLY A 517 -16.57 3.96 37.91
C GLY A 517 -17.73 3.17 37.29
N SER A 518 -18.27 2.19 38.01
CA SER A 518 -19.66 1.68 37.94
C SER A 518 -20.10 0.75 36.79
N ARG A 519 -20.58 -0.41 37.24
CA ARG A 519 -21.14 -1.58 36.53
C ARG A 519 -22.29 -1.25 35.57
N THR A 520 -22.25 -1.80 34.35
CA THR A 520 -23.46 -2.12 33.54
C THR A 520 -23.20 -3.35 32.65
N ALA A 521 -24.27 -4.13 32.40
CA ALA A 521 -24.57 -5.19 31.42
C ALA A 521 -23.51 -6.19 30.86
N ASP A 522 -22.21 -5.98 31.01
CA ASP A 522 -21.14 -6.79 30.38
C ASP A 522 -20.67 -8.01 31.20
N GLU A 523 -21.19 -8.20 32.41
CA GLU A 523 -20.78 -9.29 33.31
C GLU A 523 -21.28 -10.68 32.86
N GLY A 524 -22.27 -10.75 31.97
CA GLY A 524 -22.77 -12.01 31.41
C GLY A 524 -21.90 -12.59 30.29
N VAL A 525 -21.08 -11.76 29.66
CA VAL A 525 -20.26 -12.16 28.51
C VAL A 525 -18.88 -12.64 28.99
N ALA A 526 -18.31 -11.97 30.00
CA ALA A 526 -17.02 -12.34 30.61
C ALA A 526 -16.93 -13.76 31.18
N ALA A 527 -18.03 -14.33 31.67
CA ALA A 527 -18.06 -15.66 32.28
C ALA A 527 -18.13 -16.82 31.28
N ALA A 528 -18.36 -16.55 29.98
CA ALA A 528 -18.51 -17.58 28.94
C ALA A 528 -17.21 -17.86 28.15
N TRP A 529 -16.12 -17.13 28.42
CA TRP A 529 -14.97 -17.02 27.50
C TRP A 529 -13.74 -17.85 27.87
N GLY A 530 -13.70 -18.44 29.06
CA GLY A 530 -12.58 -19.28 29.48
C GLY A 530 -12.78 -20.72 29.03
N ASN A 531 -11.87 -21.22 28.19
CA ASN A 531 -11.85 -22.54 27.53
C ASN A 531 -12.57 -22.67 26.17
N ALA A 532 -12.31 -21.76 25.23
CA ALA A 532 -12.65 -22.03 23.83
C ALA A 532 -11.82 -23.21 23.30
N LEU A 533 -12.49 -24.29 22.89
CA LEU A 533 -11.88 -25.38 22.12
C LEU A 533 -11.56 -24.86 20.72
N VAL A 534 -10.27 -24.81 20.38
CA VAL A 534 -9.79 -24.35 19.07
C VAL A 534 -9.22 -25.53 18.31
N SER A 535 -9.58 -25.63 17.03
CA SER A 535 -9.02 -26.63 16.11
C SER A 535 -7.53 -26.37 15.88
N THR A 536 -6.75 -27.44 15.73
CA THR A 536 -5.32 -27.34 15.34
C THR A 536 -5.12 -27.00 13.86
N SER A 537 -6.21 -26.93 13.09
CA SER A 537 -6.23 -26.56 11.67
C SER A 537 -7.31 -25.50 11.40
N ILE A 538 -7.06 -24.66 10.40
CA ILE A 538 -7.99 -23.60 10.01
C ILE A 538 -8.99 -24.17 9.01
N GLU A 539 -10.28 -23.88 9.21
CA GLU A 539 -11.31 -24.27 8.26
C GLU A 539 -11.07 -23.52 6.92
N PRO A 540 -11.16 -24.19 5.75
CA PRO A 540 -10.85 -23.57 4.45
C PRO A 540 -11.59 -22.26 4.18
N GLY A 541 -12.89 -22.18 4.53
CA GLY A 541 -13.68 -20.95 4.40
C GLY A 541 -13.22 -19.78 5.29
N ARG A 542 -12.38 -20.04 6.31
CA ARG A 542 -11.81 -19.05 7.24
C ARG A 542 -10.35 -18.74 6.97
N TYR A 543 -9.67 -19.52 6.12
CA TYR A 543 -8.24 -19.36 5.87
C TYR A 543 -7.88 -17.96 5.37
N THR A 544 -8.67 -17.43 4.42
CA THR A 544 -8.43 -16.09 3.86
C THR A 544 -8.56 -14.99 4.94
N ASP A 545 -9.53 -15.11 5.85
CA ASP A 545 -9.72 -14.14 6.93
C ASP A 545 -8.56 -14.20 7.93
N GLU A 546 -8.12 -15.40 8.32
CA GLU A 546 -6.97 -15.57 9.22
C GLU A 546 -5.65 -15.13 8.57
N LEU A 547 -5.47 -15.38 7.27
CA LEU A 547 -4.30 -14.91 6.53
C LEU A 547 -4.20 -13.39 6.56
N ARG A 548 -5.32 -12.69 6.26
CA ARG A 548 -5.37 -11.23 6.32
C ARG A 548 -5.19 -10.68 7.73
N ARG A 549 -5.70 -11.40 8.74
CA ARG A 549 -5.49 -11.07 10.16
C ARG A 549 -4.02 -11.17 10.58
N VAL A 550 -3.31 -12.22 10.17
CA VAL A 550 -1.86 -12.34 10.40
C VAL A 550 -1.08 -11.27 9.64
N LYS A 551 -1.43 -11.04 8.38
CA LYS A 551 -0.84 -9.95 7.59
C LYS A 551 -1.07 -8.60 8.26
N HIS A 552 -2.25 -8.36 8.81
CA HIS A 552 -2.54 -7.14 9.58
C HIS A 552 -1.58 -6.99 10.75
N TYR A 553 -1.40 -8.05 11.52
CA TYR A 553 -0.47 -8.05 12.65
C TYR A 553 0.95 -7.68 12.20
N ILE A 554 1.46 -8.35 11.16
CA ILE A 554 2.80 -8.12 10.61
C ILE A 554 2.93 -6.69 10.08
N THR A 555 2.01 -6.22 9.25
CA THR A 555 2.08 -4.88 8.64
C THR A 555 2.05 -3.77 9.68
N THR A 556 1.20 -3.89 10.70
CA THR A 556 1.06 -2.86 11.75
C THR A 556 2.15 -2.87 12.81
N ARG A 557 2.99 -3.92 12.87
CA ARG A 557 4.04 -4.07 13.89
C ARG A 557 5.46 -4.12 13.33
N ASN A 558 5.63 -4.56 12.09
CA ASN A 558 6.91 -5.03 11.58
C ASN A 558 7.33 -4.39 10.25
N VAL A 559 6.40 -3.75 9.54
CA VAL A 559 6.67 -3.11 8.25
C VAL A 559 7.12 -1.66 8.44
N TYR A 560 8.15 -1.26 7.69
CA TYR A 560 8.67 0.10 7.58
C TYR A 560 8.99 0.41 6.12
N GLY A 561 8.80 1.66 5.72
CA GLY A 561 9.03 2.06 4.33
C GLY A 561 9.29 3.55 4.20
N VAL A 562 10.08 3.92 3.21
CA VAL A 562 10.29 5.33 2.84
C VAL A 562 10.30 5.52 1.34
N ASP A 563 9.83 6.67 0.89
CA ASP A 563 9.90 7.09 -0.51
C ASP A 563 10.12 8.61 -0.60
N LEU A 564 10.76 9.08 -1.66
CA LEU A 564 10.94 10.52 -1.89
C LEU A 564 9.65 11.23 -2.27
N ASN A 565 8.69 10.51 -2.86
CA ASN A 565 7.41 11.05 -3.27
C ASN A 565 6.37 10.83 -2.18
N ALA A 566 5.88 11.93 -1.59
CA ALA A 566 4.83 11.89 -0.56
C ALA A 566 3.56 11.15 -1.04
N THR A 567 3.23 11.29 -2.33
CA THR A 567 2.10 10.57 -2.93
C THR A 567 2.37 9.07 -2.90
N ALA A 568 3.56 8.61 -3.26
CA ALA A 568 3.89 7.17 -3.23
C ALA A 568 3.74 6.58 -1.82
N VAL A 569 4.19 7.30 -0.78
CA VAL A 569 4.05 6.85 0.62
C VAL A 569 2.58 6.71 1.03
N GLU A 570 1.73 7.69 0.68
CA GLU A 570 0.29 7.62 0.93
C GLU A 570 -0.34 6.42 0.22
N LEU A 571 0.09 6.14 -1.02
CA LEU A 571 -0.41 5.04 -1.83
C LEU A 571 0.06 3.68 -1.33
N GLY A 572 1.31 3.58 -0.89
CA GLY A 572 1.81 2.38 -0.23
C GLY A 572 1.12 2.09 1.09
N ALA A 573 0.79 3.13 1.87
CA ALA A 573 -0.02 2.98 3.08
C ALA A 573 -1.43 2.44 2.77
N LEU A 574 -2.07 2.95 1.72
CA LEU A 574 -3.39 2.48 1.28
C LEU A 574 -3.36 1.05 0.73
N SER A 575 -2.34 0.72 -0.05
CA SER A 575 -2.13 -0.63 -0.59
C SER A 575 -1.98 -1.65 0.55
N LEU A 576 -1.11 -1.36 1.51
CA LEU A 576 -0.91 -2.19 2.70
C LEU A 576 -2.19 -2.35 3.52
N TRP A 577 -2.93 -1.26 3.67
CA TRP A 577 -4.21 -1.30 4.34
C TRP A 577 -5.20 -2.20 3.62
N LEU A 578 -5.46 -1.99 2.32
CA LEU A 578 -6.35 -2.84 1.51
C LEU A 578 -5.93 -4.31 1.53
N GLY A 579 -4.62 -4.57 1.61
CA GLY A 579 -4.06 -5.91 1.72
C GLY A 579 -4.36 -6.63 3.02
N CYS A 580 -4.59 -5.91 4.13
CA CYS A 580 -4.71 -6.51 5.46
C CYS A 580 -6.05 -6.26 6.17
N ILE A 581 -7.03 -5.63 5.49
CA ILE A 581 -8.40 -5.55 6.02
C ILE A 581 -9.00 -6.95 6.07
N HIS A 582 -9.61 -7.28 7.20
CA HIS A 582 -10.24 -8.56 7.45
C HIS A 582 -11.45 -8.37 8.35
N ARG A 583 -12.33 -9.36 8.34
CA ARG A 583 -13.43 -9.49 9.29
C ARG A 583 -13.05 -10.48 10.40
N LEU A 584 -13.64 -10.29 11.56
CA LEU A 584 -13.46 -11.10 12.75
C LEU A 584 -14.75 -11.85 13.01
N LEU A 585 -14.68 -13.18 13.15
CA LEU A 585 -15.82 -13.97 13.57
C LEU A 585 -16.10 -13.70 15.06
N VAL A 586 -17.22 -13.05 15.34
CA VAL A 586 -17.65 -12.69 16.71
C VAL A 586 -18.55 -13.77 17.29
N HIS A 587 -19.46 -14.33 16.48
CA HIS A 587 -20.35 -15.39 16.90
C HIS A 587 -20.54 -16.43 15.78
N LYS A 588 -20.25 -17.70 16.10
CA LYS A 588 -20.48 -18.83 15.20
C LYS A 588 -21.91 -19.34 15.42
N SER A 589 -22.67 -19.51 14.35
CA SER A 589 -24.04 -20.02 14.48
C SER A 589 -24.04 -21.52 14.78
N GLU A 590 -24.66 -21.93 15.88
CA GLU A 590 -24.76 -23.35 16.28
C GLU A 590 -25.86 -24.12 15.53
N THR A 591 -26.80 -23.41 14.90
CA THR A 591 -28.03 -24.01 14.31
C THR A 591 -28.19 -23.77 12.80
N GLY A 592 -27.09 -23.51 12.09
CA GLY A 592 -27.09 -23.27 10.64
C GLY A 592 -27.61 -21.88 10.22
N GLY A 593 -27.66 -20.93 11.16
CA GLY A 593 -27.84 -19.51 10.85
C GLY A 593 -26.56 -18.88 10.28
N ARG A 594 -26.62 -17.58 9.95
CA ARG A 594 -25.44 -16.85 9.46
C ARG A 594 -24.49 -16.55 10.61
N ASP A 595 -23.21 -16.84 10.40
CA ASP A 595 -22.13 -16.37 11.26
C ASP A 595 -22.13 -14.84 11.36
N ILE A 596 -21.85 -14.33 12.56
CA ILE A 596 -21.80 -12.89 12.81
C ILE A 596 -20.35 -12.47 12.81
N TYR A 597 -20.03 -11.59 11.88
CA TYR A 597 -18.72 -11.01 11.74
C TYR A 597 -18.74 -9.54 12.11
N GLN A 598 -17.54 -9.02 12.30
CA GLN A 598 -17.28 -7.61 12.54
C GLN A 598 -15.98 -7.22 11.84
N SER A 599 -15.93 -6.04 11.21
CA SER A 599 -14.67 -5.53 10.67
C SER A 599 -13.58 -5.47 11.75
N GLY A 600 -12.40 -5.98 11.41
CA GLY A 600 -11.17 -5.79 12.19
C GLY A 600 -10.82 -4.31 12.33
N ALA A 601 -9.91 -4.00 13.25
CA ALA A 601 -9.45 -2.63 13.46
C ALA A 601 -8.72 -2.07 12.23
N THR A 602 -8.76 -0.75 12.03
CA THR A 602 -8.13 -0.07 10.90
C THR A 602 -6.63 0.10 11.17
N PRO A 603 -5.73 -0.32 10.28
CA PRO A 603 -4.30 -0.15 10.45
C PRO A 603 -3.89 1.31 10.28
N TRP A 604 -2.88 1.73 11.05
CA TRP A 604 -2.27 3.05 10.92
C TRP A 604 -0.76 2.92 10.81
N PHE A 605 -0.17 3.68 9.88
CA PHE A 605 1.22 3.55 9.48
C PHE A 605 2.06 4.82 9.71
N GLY A 606 1.52 5.84 10.38
CA GLY A 606 2.11 7.19 10.43
C GLY A 606 3.51 7.29 11.07
N LEU A 607 3.90 6.33 11.91
CA LEU A 607 5.26 6.23 12.50
C LEU A 607 6.18 5.23 11.77
N ARG A 608 5.68 4.58 10.72
CA ARG A 608 6.31 3.45 10.02
C ARG A 608 6.65 3.75 8.57
N LEU A 609 5.78 4.50 7.91
CA LEU A 609 5.95 4.90 6.51
C LEU A 609 6.23 6.40 6.44
N ARG A 610 7.16 6.82 5.59
CA ARG A 610 7.56 8.23 5.57
C ARG A 610 8.08 8.76 4.24
N CYS A 611 7.77 10.01 3.96
CA CYS A 611 8.36 10.75 2.86
C CYS A 611 9.78 11.21 3.20
N GLY A 612 10.76 10.85 2.38
CA GLY A 612 12.16 11.27 2.50
C GLY A 612 13.15 10.12 2.28
N ASN A 613 14.43 10.40 2.53
CA ASN A 613 15.52 9.42 2.38
C ASN A 613 15.56 8.38 3.52
N SER A 614 14.96 8.68 4.67
CA SER A 614 14.85 7.79 5.82
C SER A 614 13.70 8.21 6.72
N LEU A 615 13.40 7.41 7.75
CA LEU A 615 12.35 7.73 8.72
C LEU A 615 12.63 9.01 9.52
N ILE A 616 13.85 9.55 9.52
CA ILE A 616 14.17 10.80 10.22
C ILE A 616 14.72 11.84 9.25
N GLY A 617 15.65 11.45 8.37
CA GLY A 617 16.38 12.34 7.47
C GLY A 617 17.37 11.57 6.61
N ALA A 618 18.65 11.57 6.97
CA ALA A 618 19.73 10.96 6.17
C ALA A 618 20.09 9.53 6.62
N ARG A 619 20.91 8.85 5.82
CA ARG A 619 21.52 7.55 6.18
C ARG A 619 22.44 7.69 7.39
N ARG A 620 22.60 6.63 8.18
CA ARG A 620 23.49 6.66 9.35
C ARG A 620 24.92 6.25 8.97
N ALA A 621 25.71 7.21 8.50
CA ALA A 621 27.11 7.00 8.10
C ALA A 621 28.06 7.97 8.80
N VAL A 622 29.33 7.57 8.94
CA VAL A 622 30.36 8.26 9.72
C VAL A 622 31.72 8.30 9.02
N TRP A 623 32.49 9.34 9.29
CA TRP A 623 33.90 9.49 8.91
C TRP A 623 34.79 9.33 10.14
N THR A 624 35.95 8.68 10.02
CA THR A 624 36.92 8.74 11.11
C THR A 624 37.64 10.10 11.12
N ILE A 625 38.07 10.53 12.30
CA ILE A 625 38.77 11.81 12.47
C ILE A 625 40.06 11.87 11.64
N ASP A 626 40.75 10.75 11.50
CA ASP A 626 41.97 10.69 10.69
C ASP A 626 41.66 10.90 9.20
N GLN A 627 40.53 10.41 8.71
CA GLN A 627 40.07 10.68 7.34
C GLN A 627 39.79 12.17 7.14
N LEU A 628 39.15 12.83 8.12
CA LEU A 628 38.86 14.27 8.07
C LEU A 628 40.13 15.12 8.13
N LYS A 629 41.11 14.75 8.97
CA LYS A 629 42.44 15.39 9.02
C LYS A 629 43.23 15.22 7.73
N ARG A 630 43.09 14.08 7.06
CA ARG A 630 43.73 13.81 5.75
C ARG A 630 42.97 14.42 4.57
N GLY A 631 41.75 14.91 4.79
CA GLY A 631 40.90 15.48 3.74
C GLY A 631 40.34 14.42 2.79
N GLU A 632 40.12 13.20 3.27
CA GLU A 632 39.65 12.07 2.45
C GLU A 632 38.19 12.21 2.01
N HIS A 633 37.38 12.94 2.78
CA HIS A 633 35.99 13.24 2.43
C HIS A 633 35.85 14.02 1.11
N ALA A 634 36.92 14.69 0.67
CA ALA A 634 36.96 15.45 -0.57
C ALA A 634 37.63 14.68 -1.74
N TRP A 635 37.90 13.38 -1.59
CA TRP A 635 38.59 12.61 -2.62
C TRP A 635 37.64 12.22 -3.75
N THR A 636 38.09 12.38 -4.99
CA THR A 636 37.39 11.80 -6.15
C THR A 636 37.52 10.28 -6.14
N ALA A 637 36.56 9.59 -6.77
CA ALA A 637 36.58 8.13 -6.92
C ALA A 637 37.91 7.60 -7.49
N LYS A 638 38.54 8.36 -8.41
CA LYS A 638 39.86 8.04 -8.97
C LYS A 638 40.97 8.09 -7.91
N LYS A 639 41.02 9.17 -7.12
CA LYS A 639 42.03 9.38 -6.08
C LYS A 639 41.90 8.37 -4.93
N ALA A 640 40.64 8.03 -4.58
CA ALA A 640 40.32 6.97 -3.64
C ALA A 640 40.84 5.60 -4.10
N LYS A 641 40.62 5.25 -5.37
CA LYS A 641 41.08 4.00 -5.97
C LYS A 641 42.60 3.90 -6.04
N GLU A 642 43.28 4.95 -6.49
CA GLU A 642 44.75 5.02 -6.54
C GLU A 642 45.39 4.81 -5.16
N PHE A 643 44.80 5.38 -4.11
CA PHE A 643 45.27 5.20 -2.73
C PHE A 643 45.03 3.79 -2.19
N ALA A 644 43.85 3.20 -2.46
CA ALA A 644 43.53 1.82 -2.09
C ALA A 644 44.50 0.82 -2.74
N GLU A 645 44.80 1.00 -4.03
CA GLU A 645 45.79 0.19 -4.76
C GLU A 645 47.21 0.34 -4.19
N ALA A 646 47.60 1.55 -3.78
CA ALA A 646 48.90 1.80 -3.13
C ALA A 646 49.00 1.17 -1.74
N GLN A 647 47.91 1.14 -0.96
CA GLN A 647 47.88 0.45 0.33
C GLN A 647 47.90 -1.07 0.20
N ALA A 648 47.17 -1.64 -0.77
CA ALA A 648 47.19 -3.07 -1.06
C ALA A 648 48.62 -3.54 -1.41
N LYS A 649 49.36 -2.75 -2.21
CA LYS A 649 50.78 -3.01 -2.53
C LYS A 649 51.71 -2.93 -1.31
N LYS A 650 51.41 -2.09 -0.32
CA LYS A 650 52.17 -2.03 0.95
C LYS A 650 51.87 -3.21 1.87
N LYS A 651 50.60 -3.64 1.96
CA LYS A 651 50.22 -4.85 2.72
C LYS A 651 50.85 -6.12 2.12
N SER A 652 50.98 -6.20 0.79
CA SER A 652 51.67 -7.33 0.13
C SER A 652 53.21 -7.32 0.28
N GLN A 653 53.79 -6.29 0.89
CA GLN A 653 55.24 -6.18 1.15
C GLN A 653 55.62 -6.38 2.63
N ALA A 654 54.65 -6.67 3.51
CA ALA A 654 54.93 -7.05 4.90
C ALA A 654 55.34 -8.54 4.98
N PRO A 655 56.33 -8.91 5.82
CA PRO A 655 56.74 -10.30 5.96
C PRO A 655 55.60 -11.17 6.50
N PRO A 656 55.44 -12.42 6.02
CA PRO A 656 54.36 -13.28 6.49
C PRO A 656 54.56 -13.64 7.96
N ALA A 657 53.48 -13.56 8.76
CA ALA A 657 53.43 -14.20 10.07
C ALA A 657 53.53 -15.73 9.90
N PRO A 658 54.16 -16.45 10.84
CA PRO A 658 54.38 -17.88 10.72
C PRO A 658 53.05 -18.64 10.62
N THR A 659 52.89 -19.34 9.50
CA THR A 659 51.72 -20.12 9.12
C THR A 659 51.69 -21.47 9.84
N GLY A 660 50.56 -21.80 10.45
CA GLY A 660 50.17 -23.16 10.77
C GLY A 660 48.90 -23.53 10.00
N ALA A 661 48.94 -24.71 9.38
CA ALA A 661 47.86 -25.48 8.76
C ALA A 661 47.40 -25.12 7.33
N GLU A 662 47.62 -26.14 6.49
CA GLU A 662 47.34 -26.35 5.07
C GLU A 662 45.90 -26.08 4.62
N SER A 663 45.77 -25.62 3.36
CA SER A 663 44.50 -25.52 2.63
C SER A 663 44.46 -26.56 1.50
N ARG A 664 43.28 -27.14 1.28
CA ARG A 664 42.95 -27.92 0.08
C ARG A 664 41.89 -27.18 -0.76
N SER A 665 42.22 -27.11 -2.06
CA SER A 665 41.40 -27.11 -3.29
C SER A 665 40.37 -26.01 -3.58
N GLU A 666 40.56 -25.43 -4.76
CA GLU A 666 39.74 -24.49 -5.52
C GLU A 666 38.45 -25.10 -6.09
N GLY A 667 37.42 -24.26 -6.28
CA GLY A 667 36.26 -24.57 -7.11
C GLY A 667 35.17 -23.48 -7.09
N SER A 668 34.88 -22.91 -8.26
CA SER A 668 33.78 -21.98 -8.61
C SER A 668 34.03 -20.46 -8.38
N SER A 669 34.45 -19.81 -9.47
CA SER A 669 34.44 -18.36 -9.62
C SER A 669 33.16 -17.97 -10.34
N SER A 670 32.24 -17.30 -9.64
CA SER A 670 31.19 -16.37 -10.14
C SER A 670 30.12 -16.10 -9.06
N ILE A 671 29.88 -17.05 -8.14
CA ILE A 671 28.88 -16.91 -7.05
C ILE A 671 29.51 -16.31 -5.76
N SER A 672 30.84 -16.41 -5.61
CA SER A 672 31.56 -15.97 -4.41
C SER A 672 31.62 -14.44 -4.20
N LYS A 673 31.43 -13.62 -5.25
CA LYS A 673 31.47 -12.15 -5.11
C LYS A 673 30.24 -11.60 -4.39
N ALA A 674 29.05 -12.14 -4.66
CA ALA A 674 27.81 -11.73 -3.98
C ALA A 674 27.77 -12.22 -2.52
N ALA A 675 28.19 -13.46 -2.26
CA ALA A 675 28.27 -14.01 -0.90
C ALA A 675 29.31 -13.28 -0.02
N SER A 676 30.40 -12.76 -0.61
CA SER A 676 31.42 -12.01 0.13
C SER A 676 30.94 -10.67 0.71
N LEU A 677 29.83 -10.11 0.19
CA LEU A 677 29.24 -8.84 0.65
C LEU A 677 28.38 -8.99 1.91
N PHE A 678 27.99 -10.22 2.27
CA PHE A 678 27.05 -10.54 3.36
C PHE A 678 27.67 -11.39 4.49
N ASN A 679 28.98 -11.62 4.46
CA ASN A 679 29.66 -12.28 5.58
C ASN A 679 29.67 -11.36 6.81
N LYS A 680 28.92 -11.73 7.86
CA LYS A 680 28.70 -10.92 9.08
C LYS A 680 30.01 -10.58 9.81
N ASP A 681 31.05 -11.40 9.65
CA ASP A 681 32.30 -11.35 10.42
C ASP A 681 33.51 -10.76 9.69
N ARG A 682 33.38 -10.29 8.44
CA ARG A 682 34.43 -9.45 7.83
C ARG A 682 34.15 -7.96 8.08
N PRO A 683 35.08 -7.19 8.67
CA PRO A 683 35.00 -5.74 8.60
C PRO A 683 35.09 -5.36 7.12
N ARG A 684 34.04 -4.72 6.56
CA ARG A 684 34.13 -4.09 5.25
C ARG A 684 35.30 -3.11 5.32
N GLU A 685 36.37 -3.38 4.57
CA GLU A 685 37.55 -2.51 4.56
C GLU A 685 37.11 -1.07 4.27
N ILE A 686 37.61 -0.14 5.09
CA ILE A 686 37.31 1.29 4.98
C ILE A 686 37.77 1.72 3.59
N THR A 687 36.82 1.94 2.68
CA THR A 687 37.12 2.42 1.34
C THR A 687 37.46 3.91 1.45
N PRO A 688 38.64 4.36 1.02
CA PRO A 688 38.98 5.77 1.08
C PRO A 688 37.97 6.58 0.25
N GLY A 689 37.57 7.76 0.73
CA GLY A 689 36.59 8.60 0.04
C GLY A 689 35.12 8.16 0.16
N VAL A 690 34.79 7.19 1.01
CA VAL A 690 33.39 6.83 1.32
C VAL A 690 33.19 6.76 2.84
N PRO A 691 32.14 7.38 3.41
CA PRO A 691 31.86 7.26 4.84
C PRO A 691 31.41 5.83 5.18
N ARG A 692 31.78 5.36 6.37
CA ARG A 692 31.40 4.05 6.88
C ARG A 692 29.93 4.04 7.28
N LEU A 693 29.15 3.12 6.73
CA LEU A 693 27.76 2.91 7.14
C LEU A 693 27.70 2.19 8.50
N LEU A 694 26.92 2.72 9.44
CA LEU A 694 26.65 2.05 10.72
C LEU A 694 25.60 0.95 10.51
N ARG A 695 25.86 -0.26 11.02
CA ARG A 695 24.89 -1.36 10.99
C ARG A 695 23.70 -1.06 11.92
N PRO A 696 22.53 -1.68 11.69
CA PRO A 696 21.44 -1.64 12.66
C PRO A 696 21.93 -2.08 14.05
N GLY A 697 21.67 -1.26 15.08
CA GLY A 697 22.13 -1.50 16.45
C GLY A 697 23.60 -1.16 16.74
N GLU A 698 24.40 -0.79 15.73
CA GLU A 698 25.80 -0.40 15.95
C GLU A 698 25.90 1.04 16.45
N GLU A 699 26.72 1.27 17.48
CA GLU A 699 27.02 2.59 18.00
C GLU A 699 28.19 3.26 17.27
N ARG A 700 28.19 4.60 17.26
CA ARG A 700 29.29 5.41 16.73
C ARG A 700 30.49 5.31 17.68
N ARG A 701 31.70 5.24 17.14
CA ARG A 701 32.94 5.29 17.95
C ARG A 701 33.33 6.73 18.30
N GLU A 702 34.09 6.91 19.37
CA GLU A 702 34.54 8.24 19.81
C GLU A 702 35.44 8.98 18.79
N ASP A 703 36.07 8.24 17.89
CA ASP A 703 36.93 8.76 16.83
C ASP A 703 36.19 9.00 15.51
N GLU A 704 34.87 8.97 15.52
CA GLU A 704 34.02 9.09 14.33
C GLU A 704 33.12 10.33 14.37
N ILE A 705 32.83 10.91 13.21
CA ILE A 705 31.96 12.07 13.03
C ILE A 705 30.86 11.72 12.02
N TYR A 706 29.61 12.10 12.30
CA TYR A 706 28.51 11.85 11.38
C TYR A 706 28.71 12.53 10.02
N HIS A 707 28.43 11.80 8.94
CA HIS A 707 28.66 12.28 7.58
C HIS A 707 27.84 13.51 7.23
N PHE A 708 26.64 13.65 7.82
CA PHE A 708 25.77 14.81 7.61
C PHE A 708 26.23 16.08 8.35
N LEU A 709 27.39 16.04 9.02
CA LEU A 709 28.11 17.22 9.54
C LEU A 709 29.30 17.62 8.65
N VAL A 710 29.51 16.92 7.54
CA VAL A 710 30.66 17.09 6.65
C VAL A 710 30.13 17.47 5.26
N PHE A 711 30.59 18.60 4.73
CA PHE A 711 30.23 19.02 3.37
C PHE A 711 30.83 18.06 2.33
N ASP A 712 30.04 17.78 1.30
CA ASP A 712 30.45 16.96 0.16
C ASP A 712 30.73 17.89 -1.05
N PRO A 713 31.83 17.69 -1.80
CA PRO A 713 32.12 18.49 -2.99
C PRO A 713 31.01 18.48 -4.06
N ASP A 714 30.19 17.42 -4.09
CA ASP A 714 29.08 17.27 -5.04
C ASP A 714 27.80 18.02 -4.64
N MET A 715 27.77 18.68 -3.46
CA MET A 715 26.64 19.52 -3.01
C MET A 715 26.38 20.74 -3.91
N VAL A 716 27.39 21.21 -4.67
CA VAL A 716 27.19 22.33 -5.60
C VAL A 716 27.56 21.91 -7.01
N PRO A 717 26.83 20.98 -7.65
CA PRO A 717 27.26 20.34 -8.89
C PRO A 717 27.35 21.33 -10.06
N THR A 718 26.61 22.44 -9.98
CA THR A 718 26.60 23.54 -10.96
C THR A 718 27.98 24.15 -11.20
N HIS A 719 28.92 24.04 -10.25
CA HIS A 719 30.29 24.55 -10.42
C HIS A 719 31.08 23.80 -11.50
N SER A 720 30.71 22.54 -11.79
CA SER A 720 31.39 21.68 -12.75
C SER A 720 30.63 21.56 -14.08
N ASP A 721 29.30 21.75 -14.07
CA ASP A 721 28.41 21.64 -15.23
C ASP A 721 28.76 22.60 -16.38
N LYS A 722 28.81 22.07 -17.61
CA LYS A 722 29.20 22.83 -18.81
C LYS A 722 28.11 23.78 -19.30
N LEU A 723 26.84 23.37 -19.23
CA LEU A 723 25.69 24.16 -19.66
C LEU A 723 25.46 25.33 -18.69
N MET A 724 25.54 25.08 -17.39
CA MET A 724 25.41 26.14 -16.38
C MET A 724 26.51 27.19 -16.53
N LYS A 725 27.75 26.78 -16.85
CA LYS A 725 28.86 27.70 -17.11
C LYS A 725 28.66 28.58 -18.34
N SER A 726 27.95 28.11 -19.37
CA SER A 726 27.71 28.92 -20.57
C SER A 726 26.72 30.05 -20.30
N PHE A 727 25.75 29.83 -19.40
CA PHE A 727 24.75 30.85 -19.05
C PHE A 727 25.16 31.70 -17.83
N TRP A 728 25.88 31.14 -16.85
CA TRP A 728 26.21 31.81 -15.57
C TRP A 728 27.66 31.58 -15.11
N PRO A 729 28.67 32.01 -15.89
CA PRO A 729 30.08 31.71 -15.60
C PRO A 729 30.56 32.26 -14.25
N GLU A 730 30.14 33.47 -13.86
CA GLU A 730 30.54 34.09 -12.59
C GLU A 730 29.97 33.33 -11.38
N ARG A 731 28.71 32.89 -11.46
CA ARG A 731 28.07 32.10 -10.39
C ARG A 731 28.73 30.74 -10.23
N CYS A 732 29.06 30.06 -11.32
CA CYS A 732 29.80 28.81 -11.29
C CYS A 732 31.22 28.99 -10.71
N ALA A 733 31.89 30.11 -11.00
CA ALA A 733 33.20 30.42 -10.43
C ALA A 733 33.12 30.68 -8.92
N PHE A 734 32.11 31.42 -8.45
CA PHE A 734 31.83 31.60 -7.03
C PHE A 734 31.56 30.26 -6.33
N ALA A 735 30.69 29.43 -6.91
CA ALA A 735 30.40 28.08 -6.41
C ALA A 735 31.66 27.22 -6.30
N LYS A 736 32.52 27.24 -7.33
CA LYS A 736 33.81 26.53 -7.30
C LYS A 736 34.71 27.01 -6.17
N LYS A 737 34.79 28.33 -5.94
CA LYS A 737 35.56 28.90 -4.83
C LYS A 737 35.01 28.45 -3.47
N TRP A 738 33.68 28.44 -3.33
CA TRP A 738 33.00 27.96 -2.12
C TRP A 738 33.33 26.49 -1.84
N VAL A 739 33.22 25.59 -2.84
CA VAL A 739 33.57 24.16 -2.71
C VAL A 739 35.01 23.99 -2.23
N ILE A 740 35.96 24.73 -2.83
CA ILE A 740 37.38 24.67 -2.43
C ILE A 740 37.58 25.13 -0.98
N GLN A 741 36.83 26.14 -0.53
CA GLN A 741 37.00 26.72 0.81
C GLN A 741 36.28 25.93 1.90
N GLN A 742 35.11 25.35 1.60
CA GLN A 742 34.21 24.76 2.59
C GLN A 742 34.18 23.23 2.56
N ALA A 743 34.22 22.60 1.38
CA ALA A 743 34.13 21.15 1.23
C ALA A 743 35.50 20.45 1.11
N ASN A 744 36.55 21.17 0.66
CA ASN A 744 37.89 20.61 0.49
C ASN A 744 38.94 20.81 1.61
N PRO A 745 38.72 21.59 2.70
CA PRO A 745 39.79 21.80 3.67
C PRO A 745 40.01 20.58 4.58
N LYS A 746 41.26 20.39 5.01
CA LYS A 746 41.57 19.49 6.13
C LYS A 746 41.01 20.08 7.41
N TRP A 747 40.36 19.25 8.22
CA TRP A 747 39.72 19.73 9.43
C TRP A 747 40.74 20.09 10.51
N THR A 748 40.54 21.25 11.15
CA THR A 748 41.37 21.69 12.28
C THR A 748 40.99 20.97 13.58
N LYS A 749 41.84 21.07 14.60
CA LYS A 749 41.55 20.48 15.93
C LYS A 749 40.28 21.08 16.55
N GLU A 750 40.05 22.37 16.35
CA GLU A 750 38.90 23.12 16.87
C GLU A 750 37.60 22.69 16.18
N GLN A 751 37.63 22.48 14.86
CA GLN A 751 36.50 21.95 14.09
C GLN A 751 36.13 20.53 14.54
N ILE A 752 37.14 19.66 14.71
CA ILE A 752 36.95 18.30 15.21
C ILE A 752 36.34 18.32 16.62
N ALA A 753 36.87 19.15 17.52
CA ALA A 753 36.34 19.27 18.89
C ALA A 753 34.88 19.76 18.91
N SER A 754 34.53 20.69 18.02
CA SER A 754 33.16 21.19 17.88
C SER A 754 32.22 20.11 17.32
N ALA A 755 32.64 19.41 16.28
CA ALA A 755 31.84 18.34 15.68
C ALA A 755 31.65 17.15 16.61
N LYS A 756 32.64 16.82 17.45
CA LYS A 756 32.49 15.82 18.51
C LYS A 756 31.36 16.18 19.47
N LYS A 757 31.33 17.41 19.98
CA LYS A 757 30.24 17.89 20.86
C LYS A 757 28.88 17.77 20.18
N ILE A 758 28.80 18.08 18.88
CA ILE A 758 27.55 17.94 18.11
C ILE A 758 27.19 16.46 17.96
N CYS A 759 28.15 15.57 17.71
CA CYS A 759 27.92 14.13 17.62
C CYS A 759 27.40 13.56 18.94
N ASP A 760 27.97 13.95 20.08
CA ASP A 760 27.52 13.48 21.39
C ASP A 760 26.07 13.93 21.69
N LEU A 761 25.72 15.15 21.25
CA LEU A 761 24.33 15.64 21.29
C LEU A 761 23.42 14.85 20.35
N ILE A 762 23.88 14.53 19.14
CA ILE A 762 23.13 13.70 18.18
C ILE A 762 22.86 12.31 18.79
N ASP A 763 23.87 11.65 19.34
CA ASP A 763 23.76 10.32 19.93
C ASP A 763 22.74 10.32 21.08
N THR A 764 22.83 11.32 21.97
CA THR A 764 21.86 11.52 23.07
C THR A 764 20.45 11.70 22.54
N ARG A 765 20.27 12.55 21.52
CA ARG A 765 18.94 12.85 20.95
C ARG A 765 18.37 11.65 20.21
N TRP A 766 19.22 10.85 19.57
CA TRP A 766 18.83 9.64 18.86
C TRP A 766 18.30 8.58 19.82
N ASP A 767 19.00 8.34 20.94
CA ASP A 767 18.54 7.42 22.00
C ASP A 767 17.21 7.88 22.60
N VAL A 768 17.10 9.17 22.94
CA VAL A 768 15.84 9.75 23.44
C VAL A 768 14.70 9.57 22.44
N TYR A 769 14.93 9.88 21.16
CA TYR A 769 13.92 9.73 20.13
C TYR A 769 13.53 8.26 19.91
N GLY A 770 14.51 7.34 19.91
CA GLY A 770 14.26 5.91 19.79
C GLY A 770 13.28 5.42 20.86
N LYS A 771 13.57 5.71 22.14
CA LYS A 771 12.70 5.36 23.27
C LYS A 771 11.32 5.99 23.18
N GLN A 772 11.25 7.27 22.81
CA GLN A 772 9.97 7.97 22.64
C GLN A 772 9.13 7.36 21.50
N ARG A 773 9.77 7.01 20.39
CA ARG A 773 9.11 6.39 19.25
C ARG A 773 8.63 4.98 19.57
N ASP A 774 9.43 4.18 20.27
CA ASP A 774 9.02 2.83 20.69
C ASP A 774 7.79 2.89 21.61
N ALA A 775 7.78 3.83 22.56
CA ALA A 775 6.61 4.05 23.41
C ALA A 775 5.39 4.55 22.61
N ALA A 776 5.58 5.43 21.63
CA ALA A 776 4.50 5.90 20.76
C ALA A 776 3.95 4.78 19.88
N LEU A 777 4.82 3.91 19.34
CA LEU A 777 4.41 2.73 18.57
C LEU A 777 3.58 1.75 19.40
N GLN A 778 3.83 1.63 20.71
CA GLN A 778 3.01 0.83 21.62
C GLN A 778 1.64 1.47 21.88
N ARG A 779 1.60 2.79 22.15
CA ARG A 779 0.33 3.51 22.39
C ARG A 779 -0.58 3.58 21.17
N THR A 780 0.01 3.62 19.98
CA THR A 780 -0.71 3.71 18.69
C THR A 780 -0.96 2.34 18.05
N ALA A 781 -0.54 1.24 18.70
CA ALA A 781 -0.65 -0.10 18.14
C ALA A 781 -2.11 -0.51 17.94
N CYS A 782 -2.37 -1.15 16.81
CA CYS A 782 -3.68 -1.72 16.50
C CYS A 782 -3.94 -2.98 17.36
N THR A 783 -5.21 -3.20 17.70
CA THR A 783 -5.74 -4.35 18.46
C THR A 783 -5.66 -5.70 17.74
N ALA A 784 -5.01 -5.75 16.57
CA ALA A 784 -4.85 -7.00 15.81
C ALA A 784 -4.15 -8.11 16.61
N THR A 785 -4.72 -9.30 16.48
CA THR A 785 -4.28 -10.59 17.04
C THR A 785 -4.03 -11.57 15.90
N VAL A 786 -3.52 -12.77 16.19
CA VAL A 786 -3.22 -13.79 15.17
C VAL A 786 -3.78 -15.14 15.58
N TRP A 787 -4.08 -16.02 14.62
CA TRP A 787 -4.39 -17.41 14.92
C TRP A 787 -3.24 -18.07 15.72
N PRO A 788 -3.51 -18.84 16.78
CA PRO A 788 -4.81 -19.42 17.12
C PRO A 788 -5.61 -18.66 18.18
N VAL A 789 -5.24 -17.41 18.48
CA VAL A 789 -6.05 -16.53 19.34
C VAL A 789 -7.43 -16.38 18.69
N PRO A 790 -8.55 -16.61 19.40
CA PRO A 790 -9.88 -16.47 18.79
C PRO A 790 -10.16 -15.05 18.31
N GLY A 791 -10.82 -14.90 17.15
CA GLY A 791 -11.15 -13.58 16.58
C GLY A 791 -12.17 -12.77 17.40
N HIS A 792 -12.90 -13.42 18.29
CA HIS A 792 -13.86 -12.81 19.22
C HIS A 792 -13.23 -12.42 20.57
N CYS A 793 -11.91 -12.59 20.76
CA CYS A 793 -11.30 -12.18 22.03
C CYS A 793 -11.42 -10.66 22.22
N PRO A 794 -11.55 -10.16 23.47
CA PRO A 794 -11.67 -8.73 23.73
C PRO A 794 -10.54 -7.93 23.06
N GLU A 795 -9.32 -8.45 23.07
CA GLU A 795 -8.16 -7.84 22.43
C GLU A 795 -8.36 -7.63 20.93
N ALA A 796 -8.99 -8.56 20.21
CA ALA A 796 -9.24 -8.47 18.77
C ALA A 796 -10.42 -7.55 18.43
N VAL A 797 -11.47 -7.59 19.25
CA VAL A 797 -12.76 -6.94 18.98
C VAL A 797 -12.77 -5.48 19.44
N ASN A 798 -12.00 -5.15 20.49
CA ASN A 798 -11.90 -3.81 21.04
C ASN A 798 -11.46 -2.80 19.97
N ALA A 799 -12.05 -1.61 20.04
CA ALA A 799 -11.63 -0.48 19.22
C ALA A 799 -10.15 -0.16 19.54
N GLY A 800 -9.32 -0.16 18.50
CA GLY A 800 -7.97 0.36 18.60
C GLY A 800 -7.96 1.88 18.81
N PRO A 801 -6.78 2.50 18.97
CA PRO A 801 -6.64 3.95 19.07
C PRO A 801 -7.30 4.68 17.90
N SER A 802 -7.95 5.81 18.15
CA SER A 802 -8.57 6.62 17.11
C SER A 802 -7.52 7.30 16.22
N LEU A 803 -7.88 7.70 14.98
CA LEU A 803 -6.97 8.47 14.12
C LEU A 803 -6.49 9.74 14.82
N ALA A 804 -7.40 10.42 15.51
CA ALA A 804 -7.12 11.67 16.18
C ALA A 804 -6.05 11.48 17.27
N GLU A 805 -6.14 10.41 18.05
CA GLU A 805 -5.11 10.06 19.05
C GLU A 805 -3.79 9.67 18.39
N GLN A 806 -3.83 8.87 17.32
CA GLN A 806 -2.63 8.44 16.60
C GLN A 806 -1.88 9.62 15.94
N GLU A 807 -2.60 10.53 15.26
CA GLU A 807 -2.01 11.73 14.67
C GLU A 807 -1.57 12.73 15.74
N LYS A 808 -2.27 12.80 16.89
CA LYS A 808 -1.83 13.61 18.03
C LYS A 808 -0.49 13.09 18.59
N GLU A 809 -0.38 11.79 18.83
CA GLU A 809 0.86 11.14 19.30
C GLU A 809 2.02 11.38 18.32
N LYS A 810 1.75 11.25 17.02
CA LYS A 810 2.72 11.59 15.98
C LYS A 810 3.12 13.07 16.04
N ALA A 811 2.16 13.99 16.13
CA ALA A 811 2.43 15.43 16.18
C ALA A 811 3.22 15.85 17.44
N GLU A 812 2.97 15.21 18.58
CA GLU A 812 3.73 15.42 19.82
C GLU A 812 5.17 14.92 19.67
N LEU A 813 5.34 13.71 19.12
CA LEU A 813 6.65 13.14 18.84
C LEU A 813 7.46 13.99 17.84
N GLU A 814 6.77 14.57 16.86
CA GLU A 814 7.33 15.42 15.80
C GLU A 814 7.30 16.92 16.13
N SER A 815 7.07 17.28 17.40
CA SER A 815 6.98 18.68 17.83
C SER A 815 8.23 19.50 17.47
N LYS A 816 8.03 20.79 17.14
CA LYS A 816 9.07 21.68 16.60
C LYS A 816 10.37 21.76 17.43
N SER A 817 10.29 21.56 18.75
CA SER A 817 11.43 21.60 19.67
C SER A 817 11.95 20.22 20.10
N GLY A 818 11.31 19.14 19.68
CA GLY A 818 11.60 17.75 20.05
C GLY A 818 12.91 17.22 19.47
N SER A 819 13.38 16.08 20.00
CA SER A 819 14.59 15.40 19.51
C SER A 819 14.48 15.05 18.04
N PHE A 820 13.30 14.60 17.62
CA PHE A 820 12.95 14.31 16.24
C PHE A 820 13.27 15.49 15.30
N GLN A 821 12.65 16.66 15.54
CA GLN A 821 12.76 17.79 14.63
C GLN A 821 14.18 18.34 14.57
N ARG A 822 14.92 18.31 15.68
CA ARG A 822 16.33 18.75 15.72
C ARG A 822 17.23 17.84 14.90
N LEU A 823 17.05 16.52 15.02
CA LEU A 823 17.78 15.53 14.22
C LEU A 823 17.44 15.70 12.73
N LYS A 824 16.15 15.76 12.42
CA LYS A 824 15.65 15.97 11.05
C LYS A 824 16.21 17.25 10.44
N LEU A 825 16.18 18.38 11.16
CA LEU A 825 16.66 19.66 10.64
C LEU A 825 18.12 19.61 10.21
N VAL A 826 19.00 19.01 11.01
CA VAL A 826 20.44 18.88 10.68
C VAL A 826 20.63 18.00 9.45
N MET A 827 19.89 16.90 9.35
CA MET A 827 19.98 15.97 8.23
C MET A 827 19.37 16.53 6.94
N ASP A 828 18.20 17.17 7.03
CA ASP A 828 17.53 17.81 5.90
C ASP A 828 18.36 18.97 5.38
N ALA A 829 18.99 19.76 6.26
CA ALA A 829 19.92 20.82 5.84
C ALA A 829 21.09 20.24 5.05
N TRP A 830 21.60 19.06 5.42
CA TRP A 830 22.64 18.37 4.66
C TRP A 830 22.13 17.79 3.34
N CYS A 831 20.90 17.26 3.29
CA CYS A 831 20.30 16.70 2.07
C CYS A 831 19.83 17.77 1.07
N ALA A 832 19.52 18.99 1.54
CA ALA A 832 19.09 20.11 0.70
C ALA A 832 20.28 20.82 0.03
N LEU A 833 21.46 20.69 0.62
CA LEU A 833 22.74 21.07 0.04
C LEU A 833 23.22 19.93 -0.87
#